data_AF-A0A7X7RNS8-F1
#
_entry.id   AF-A0A7X7RNS8-F1
#
_cell.length_a   1.000
_cell.length_b   1.000
_cell.length_c   1.000
_cell.angle_alpha   90.00
_cell.angle_beta   90.00
_cell.angle_gamma   90.00
#
_symmetry.space_group_name_H-M   'P 1'
#
loop_
_entity.id
_entity.type
_entity.pdbx_description
1 polymer ?
#
loop_
_entity_poly.entity_id
_entity_poly.type
_entity_poly.pdbx_seq_one_letter_code
_entity_poly.pdbx_strand_id
1 'polypeptide(L)'
;MREGSTYVAGSASDVIFGCLRTFDGSGARAVVMHEGGTLNLTGASSSEPFLNGFWAGAESVYNISGGELNLSNKRLNVAYFGSGTVNQSGGKVSANQIYFTPNESSGSAAGVYNLTGGELWLGGVARGHDASGTSAFNLGGGCVYPFNAGYEIWGIGSFTLSGINGPTRFCSDEQGSYTSALYSLSGPGGLIKEGSDTLILGGTHVFTGPVIVSNGTLRVEGTMSGANDVTVAGGTVSMIENAAVTFGSLHIEGGVFETAVGSAVTLAGGDDHWVRVSGGRFRMLGGDLLLSVAVSGTGLIELGQGVAASVLRLSVNGTDLEPGFYTAANCPAITGAGTLEVKISGKPIADTFTRADGPVANDSLGSTEAGGADWHEFKVNNFTVNAASIENGELRLGDGTSDPCLAVASASWPSGVFSARMRFNKVDGSGATVKNGCGLVMRRALGSRLDIEADMAGSVSLLMTPAGALFVRENALDTKYGMNPFTGSPDFWVYGSAGSLPASINGLPFDADGDGRLGDSEPFDFQAILSGSRLQVLVNGQPVMAANGFAPGDPVADNCPGFFKNRLDSGAAETHDALFDNYSVTNLPYVIRHIGKFDPNVSAALPVENWTVAGDAGAVAVGPVTETVGGETVDAWKVDDASATAFAYYSTALSAAEAAWVNTNRWRMTLRMRVVGSNDAADWGVCAIVAGSGNYTLLFGSDASGNAQVSCNGGAAVTVPGGSVYHTYTLQYSPVHSRANLHCDGEPLALSIPWAEGGGDRLVFGAGDSAQTGCAHYALVQFECLPQPVPGTLLKVR
;
A
#
# COMPACT_ATOMS: atom_id res chain seq x y z
N MET A 1 50.52 9.85 24.50
CA MET A 1 51.22 8.58 24.24
C MET A 1 51.52 8.48 22.75
N ARG A 2 52.69 7.98 22.38
CA ARG A 2 53.10 7.76 20.98
C ARG A 2 53.45 6.30 20.77
N GLU A 3 53.49 5.89 19.51
CA GLU A 3 53.90 4.54 19.10
C GLU A 3 55.22 4.11 19.80
N GLY A 4 55.27 2.85 20.22
CA GLY A 4 56.40 2.28 20.97
C GLY A 4 56.50 2.69 22.45
N SER A 5 55.63 3.58 22.95
CA SER A 5 55.58 3.94 24.37
C SER A 5 54.72 2.95 25.17
N THR A 6 55.21 2.45 26.30
CA THR A 6 54.43 1.60 27.21
C THR A 6 54.52 2.15 28.63
N TYR A 7 53.35 2.40 29.23
CA TYR A 7 53.22 2.66 30.66
C TYR A 7 52.41 1.54 31.29
N VAL A 8 52.94 0.96 32.37
CA VAL A 8 52.26 -0.04 33.19
C VAL A 8 52.15 0.53 34.61
N ALA A 9 50.92 0.71 35.09
CA ALA A 9 50.67 1.21 36.43
C ALA A 9 51.21 0.26 37.50
N GLY A 10 51.95 0.80 38.46
CA GLY A 10 52.28 0.11 39.71
C GLY A 10 51.12 0.18 40.71
N SER A 11 51.30 -0.42 41.89
CA SER A 11 50.23 -0.57 42.88
C SER A 11 49.65 0.76 43.40
N ALA A 12 50.34 1.89 43.33
CA ALA A 12 49.85 3.19 43.81
C ALA A 12 49.64 4.23 42.69
N SER A 13 49.43 3.77 41.45
CA SER A 13 49.47 4.62 40.27
C SER A 13 48.08 4.90 39.70
N ASP A 14 47.50 6.05 40.06
CA ASP A 14 46.34 6.63 39.37
C ASP A 14 46.79 7.67 38.34
N VAL A 15 46.07 7.75 37.23
CA VAL A 15 46.25 8.75 36.17
C VAL A 15 45.13 9.78 36.31
N ILE A 16 45.53 11.00 36.66
CA ILE A 16 44.61 12.08 37.02
C ILE A 16 44.77 13.24 36.04
N PHE A 17 43.66 13.70 35.48
CA PHE A 17 43.59 14.88 34.62
C PHE A 17 42.61 15.90 35.20
N GLY A 18 42.93 17.20 35.10
CA GLY A 18 42.04 18.27 35.57
C GLY A 18 42.16 18.58 37.07
N CYS A 19 43.39 18.67 37.59
CA CYS A 19 43.69 19.24 38.90
C CYS A 19 45.03 19.98 38.87
N LEU A 20 45.25 20.91 39.80
CA LEU A 20 46.57 21.48 40.06
C LEU A 20 47.42 20.50 40.87
N ARG A 21 48.73 20.76 40.96
CA ARG A 21 49.69 19.91 41.73
C ARG A 21 49.28 19.76 43.22
N THR A 22 48.54 20.72 43.75
CA THR A 22 48.01 20.79 45.13
C THR A 22 46.70 20.03 45.32
N PHE A 23 46.15 19.39 44.29
CA PHE A 23 44.84 18.72 44.31
C PHE A 23 43.65 19.66 44.60
N ASP A 24 43.79 20.95 44.31
CA ASP A 24 42.72 21.93 44.12
C ASP A 24 42.58 22.26 42.62
N GLY A 25 41.51 22.93 42.18
CA GLY A 25 41.49 23.39 40.78
C GLY A 25 40.16 23.77 40.16
N SER A 26 39.49 24.80 40.66
CA SER A 26 38.52 25.52 39.82
C SER A 26 39.26 26.09 38.60
N GLY A 27 38.87 25.69 37.37
CA GLY A 27 39.47 26.16 36.12
C GLY A 27 40.67 25.37 35.59
N ALA A 28 41.04 24.24 36.20
CA ALA A 28 42.11 23.38 35.66
C ALA A 28 41.71 22.77 34.31
N ARG A 29 42.62 22.82 33.31
CA ARG A 29 42.38 22.29 31.96
C ARG A 29 43.45 21.30 31.53
N ALA A 30 43.04 20.16 30.99
CA ALA A 30 43.95 19.18 30.40
C ALA A 30 43.46 18.73 29.02
N VAL A 31 44.38 18.63 28.06
CA VAL A 31 44.13 18.00 26.76
C VAL A 31 45.21 16.96 26.52
N VAL A 32 44.80 15.70 26.38
CA VAL A 32 45.71 14.56 26.28
C VAL A 32 45.55 13.93 24.89
N MET A 33 46.68 13.70 24.22
CA MET A 33 46.72 13.01 22.93
C MET A 33 47.33 11.61 23.10
N HIS A 34 46.56 10.58 22.76
CA HIS A 34 46.97 9.19 22.69
C HIS A 34 46.91 8.74 21.24
N GLU A 35 48.06 8.80 20.57
CA GLU A 35 48.17 8.54 19.14
C GLU A 35 48.74 7.14 18.85
N GLY A 36 49.37 6.50 19.84
CA GLY A 36 49.93 5.16 19.78
C GLY A 36 50.50 4.71 21.14
N GLY A 37 51.02 3.49 21.20
CA GLY A 37 51.57 2.91 22.44
C GLY A 37 50.50 2.30 23.37
N THR A 38 50.89 1.90 24.57
CA THR A 38 50.00 1.24 25.55
C THR A 38 50.04 1.97 26.89
N LEU A 39 48.85 2.36 27.38
CA LEU A 39 48.60 2.81 28.74
C LEU A 39 47.85 1.70 29.48
N ASN A 40 48.58 0.85 30.21
CA ASN A 40 48.03 -0.27 30.95
C ASN A 40 47.87 0.08 32.44
N LEU A 41 46.63 0.16 32.89
CA LEU A 41 46.25 0.55 34.25
C LEU A 41 45.73 -0.63 35.08
N THR A 42 45.82 -1.86 34.56
CA THR A 42 45.31 -3.07 35.23
C THR A 42 46.03 -3.41 36.55
N GLY A 43 47.27 -2.93 36.73
CA GLY A 43 48.10 -3.15 37.91
C GLY A 43 47.87 -2.17 39.07
N ALA A 44 47.06 -1.12 38.88
CA ALA A 44 46.75 -0.15 39.94
C ALA A 44 45.96 -0.81 41.09
N SER A 45 46.23 -0.40 42.34
CA SER A 45 45.42 -0.87 43.47
C SER A 45 44.01 -0.25 43.48
N SER A 46 43.89 0.99 43.01
CA SER A 46 42.60 1.66 42.83
C SER A 46 41.69 0.86 41.90
N SER A 47 40.40 0.86 42.20
CA SER A 47 39.36 0.39 41.29
C SER A 47 39.08 1.39 40.17
N GLU A 48 39.55 2.64 40.32
CA GLU A 48 39.24 3.79 39.48
C GLU A 48 40.50 4.56 39.05
N PRO A 49 41.51 3.90 38.44
CA PRO A 49 42.82 4.52 38.23
C PRO A 49 42.86 5.52 37.07
N PHE A 50 41.74 5.74 36.35
CA PHE A 50 41.64 6.75 35.29
C PHE A 50 40.59 7.80 35.68
N LEU A 51 41.06 8.98 36.09
CA LEU A 51 40.23 10.05 36.65
C LEU A 51 40.34 11.31 35.77
N ASN A 52 39.43 11.43 34.80
CA ASN A 52 39.37 12.58 33.91
C ASN A 52 38.46 13.67 34.49
N GLY A 53 38.83 14.95 34.35
CA GLY A 53 38.07 16.05 34.96
C GLY A 53 37.97 15.87 36.48
N PHE A 54 39.12 15.70 37.14
CA PHE A 54 39.22 15.25 38.52
C PHE A 54 38.48 16.16 39.50
N TRP A 55 38.65 17.49 39.40
CA TRP A 55 38.14 18.46 40.37
C TRP A 55 36.93 19.27 39.88
N ALA A 56 36.11 19.76 40.81
CA ALA A 56 34.97 20.61 40.50
C ALA A 56 35.39 21.89 39.74
N GLY A 57 34.74 22.14 38.60
CA GLY A 57 35.08 23.24 37.70
C GLY A 57 36.34 23.03 36.84
N ALA A 58 36.94 21.85 36.86
CA ALA A 58 37.98 21.46 35.90
C ALA A 58 37.35 20.95 34.60
N GLU A 59 38.07 21.12 33.49
CA GLU A 59 37.71 20.56 32.17
C GLU A 59 38.86 19.68 31.66
N SER A 60 38.60 18.46 31.21
CA SER A 60 39.67 17.61 30.68
C SER A 60 39.21 16.82 29.46
N VAL A 61 40.03 16.83 28.42
CA VAL A 61 39.77 16.15 27.15
C VAL A 61 40.84 15.10 26.90
N TYR A 62 40.42 13.85 26.75
CA TYR A 62 41.30 12.74 26.41
C TYR A 62 40.97 12.28 24.99
N ASN A 63 41.90 12.49 24.06
CA ASN A 63 41.76 12.07 22.67
C ASN A 63 42.59 10.80 22.44
N ILE A 64 41.94 9.73 22.02
CA ILE A 64 42.61 8.50 21.58
C ILE A 64 42.28 8.22 20.12
N SER A 65 43.31 8.26 19.29
CA SER A 65 43.23 8.00 17.85
C SER A 65 44.02 6.77 17.42
N GLY A 66 44.85 6.22 18.33
CA GLY A 66 45.65 5.01 18.12
C GLY A 66 46.25 4.52 19.44
N GLY A 67 46.80 3.30 19.47
CA GLY A 67 47.32 2.69 20.69
C GLY A 67 46.24 2.02 21.54
N GLU A 68 46.58 1.71 22.80
CA GLU A 68 45.72 0.96 23.72
C GLU A 68 45.63 1.64 25.10
N LEU A 69 44.41 1.91 25.56
CA LEU A 69 44.10 2.21 26.97
C LEU A 69 43.48 0.97 27.62
N ASN A 70 44.25 0.30 28.48
CA ASN A 70 43.84 -0.95 29.10
C ASN A 70 43.46 -0.77 30.57
N LEU A 71 42.16 -0.78 30.82
CA LEU A 71 41.46 -0.79 32.11
C LEU A 71 40.57 -2.05 32.20
N SER A 72 40.93 -3.14 31.54
CA SER A 72 40.10 -4.35 31.40
C SER A 72 39.54 -4.90 32.72
N ASN A 73 40.25 -4.77 33.84
CA ASN A 73 39.77 -5.15 35.18
C ASN A 73 39.43 -3.96 36.10
N LYS A 74 39.36 -2.73 35.56
CA LYS A 74 39.19 -1.46 36.30
C LYS A 74 38.09 -0.57 35.69
N ARG A 75 37.74 0.51 36.40
CA ARG A 75 36.80 1.54 35.92
C ARG A 75 37.50 2.64 35.13
N LEU A 76 36.82 3.14 34.10
CA LEU A 76 37.15 4.38 33.40
C LEU A 76 36.16 5.47 33.84
N ASN A 77 36.64 6.52 34.53
CA ASN A 77 35.82 7.71 34.80
C ASN A 77 36.00 8.73 33.66
N VAL A 78 34.94 8.93 32.87
CA VAL A 78 34.89 9.92 31.78
C VAL A 78 34.96 11.33 32.34
N ALA A 79 34.23 11.56 33.44
CA ALA A 79 34.39 12.70 34.32
C ALA A 79 34.37 12.21 35.78
N TYR A 80 35.14 12.88 36.64
CA TYR A 80 35.11 12.70 38.09
C TYR A 80 34.27 13.83 38.72
N PHE A 81 34.84 14.78 39.48
CA PHE A 81 34.06 15.90 40.04
C PHE A 81 33.84 17.08 39.08
N GLY A 82 34.61 17.17 38.00
CA GLY A 82 34.55 18.23 36.99
C GLY A 82 33.88 17.80 35.69
N SER A 83 34.24 18.48 34.59
CA SER A 83 33.83 18.13 33.23
C SER A 83 34.92 17.33 32.53
N GLY A 84 34.54 16.21 31.94
CA GLY A 84 35.46 15.32 31.26
C GLY A 84 34.90 14.87 29.92
N THR A 85 35.76 14.89 28.90
CA THR A 85 35.45 14.39 27.56
C THR A 85 36.47 13.34 27.14
N VAL A 86 35.99 12.20 26.64
CA VAL A 86 36.83 11.20 25.97
C VAL A 86 36.41 11.12 24.52
N ASN A 87 37.34 11.38 23.61
CA ASN A 87 37.12 11.25 22.17
C ASN A 87 37.94 10.06 21.67
N GLN A 88 37.26 9.00 21.27
CA GLN A 88 37.86 7.84 20.62
C GLN A 88 37.55 7.89 19.12
N SER A 89 38.58 8.13 18.30
CA SER A 89 38.50 8.07 16.84
C SER A 89 39.26 6.89 16.25
N GLY A 90 40.03 6.18 17.06
CA GLY A 90 40.80 4.99 16.72
C GLY A 90 41.40 4.35 17.97
N GLY A 91 42.28 3.36 17.79
CA GLY A 91 42.89 2.63 18.91
C GLY A 91 41.90 1.75 19.69
N LYS A 92 42.40 1.12 20.75
CA LYS A 92 41.65 0.20 21.62
C LYS A 92 41.49 0.78 23.02
N VAL A 93 40.27 0.85 23.51
CA VAL A 93 39.96 1.17 24.91
C VAL A 93 39.29 -0.06 25.51
N SER A 94 39.81 -0.58 26.61
CA SER A 94 39.18 -1.68 27.35
C SER A 94 38.89 -1.25 28.77
N ALA A 95 37.66 -1.39 29.24
CA ALA A 95 37.26 -1.02 30.60
C ALA A 95 36.29 -2.06 31.17
N ASN A 96 36.49 -2.48 32.42
CA ASN A 96 35.49 -3.32 33.10
C ASN A 96 34.16 -2.58 33.23
N GLN A 97 34.21 -1.27 33.50
CA GLN A 97 33.03 -0.41 33.56
C GLN A 97 33.38 1.02 33.17
N ILE A 98 32.48 1.70 32.47
CA ILE A 98 32.60 3.14 32.18
C ILE A 98 31.63 3.90 33.08
N TYR A 99 32.17 4.90 33.78
CA TYR A 99 31.44 5.82 34.62
C TYR A 99 31.50 7.21 33.99
N PHE A 100 30.32 7.80 33.77
CA PHE A 100 30.25 9.16 33.27
C PHE A 100 30.50 10.20 34.36
N THR A 101 30.15 9.85 35.59
CA THR A 101 30.34 10.63 36.81
C THR A 101 30.62 9.66 37.96
N PRO A 102 31.33 10.07 39.03
CA PRO A 102 31.70 9.20 40.14
C PRO A 102 30.47 8.77 40.93
N ASN A 103 30.62 7.71 41.73
CA ASN A 103 29.56 7.19 42.58
C ASN A 103 29.43 7.94 43.92
N GLU A 104 29.61 9.26 43.88
CA GLU A 104 29.59 10.17 45.02
C GLU A 104 28.82 11.44 44.64
N SER A 105 28.17 12.07 45.62
CA SER A 105 27.35 13.27 45.41
C SER A 105 28.21 14.45 44.94
N SER A 106 28.29 14.60 43.62
CA SER A 106 29.10 15.60 42.94
C SER A 106 28.17 16.56 42.19
N GLY A 107 27.83 17.66 42.83
CA GLY A 107 27.03 18.70 42.20
C GLY A 107 27.79 19.32 41.03
N SER A 108 27.36 19.02 39.80
CA SER A 108 27.80 19.62 38.50
C SER A 108 28.82 18.85 37.64
N ALA A 109 29.17 17.60 37.93
CA ALA A 109 30.06 16.82 37.04
C ALA A 109 29.42 16.57 35.65
N ALA A 110 30.19 16.62 34.57
CA ALA A 110 29.67 16.41 33.21
C ALA A 110 30.60 15.51 32.38
N GLY A 111 30.12 14.32 32.03
CA GLY A 111 30.87 13.32 31.27
C GLY A 111 30.37 13.21 29.83
N VAL A 112 31.28 13.30 28.86
CA VAL A 112 30.97 13.08 27.45
C VAL A 112 31.94 12.04 26.87
N TYR A 113 31.40 10.98 26.30
CA TYR A 113 32.19 9.98 25.59
C TYR A 113 31.74 9.95 24.13
N ASN A 114 32.66 10.21 23.22
CA ASN A 114 32.45 10.17 21.78
C ASN A 114 33.23 9.02 21.18
N LEU A 115 32.54 7.97 20.75
CA LEU A 115 33.10 6.94 19.87
C LEU A 115 32.80 7.35 18.43
N THR A 116 33.85 7.50 17.63
CA THR A 116 33.79 7.86 16.20
C THR A 116 34.62 6.91 15.32
N GLY A 117 35.28 5.92 15.93
CA GLY A 117 36.15 4.93 15.30
C GLY A 117 36.94 4.15 16.36
N GLY A 118 37.61 3.05 15.99
CA GLY A 118 38.38 2.21 16.93
C GLY A 118 37.56 1.14 17.67
N GLU A 119 38.17 0.51 18.67
CA GLU A 119 37.58 -0.58 19.45
C GLU A 119 37.31 -0.17 20.91
N LEU A 120 36.08 -0.30 21.37
CA LEU A 120 35.68 -0.06 22.76
C LEU A 120 35.20 -1.37 23.38
N TRP A 121 35.99 -1.93 24.29
CA TRP A 121 35.67 -3.14 25.02
C TRP A 121 35.12 -2.78 26.39
N LEU A 122 33.90 -3.19 26.72
CA LEU A 122 33.24 -2.80 27.96
C LEU A 122 32.50 -3.94 28.65
N GLY A 123 32.60 -3.99 29.99
CA GLY A 123 31.80 -4.89 30.85
C GLY A 123 30.50 -4.24 31.37
N GLY A 124 30.30 -2.95 31.10
CA GLY A 124 29.09 -2.22 31.50
C GLY A 124 29.26 -0.70 31.44
N VAL A 125 28.14 0.01 31.40
CA VAL A 125 28.09 1.48 31.53
C VAL A 125 27.11 1.85 32.64
N ALA A 126 27.50 2.77 33.52
CA ALA A 126 26.64 3.26 34.57
C ALA A 126 26.67 4.80 34.68
N ARG A 127 25.55 5.39 35.13
CA ARG A 127 25.59 6.69 35.81
C ARG A 127 25.94 6.45 37.28
N GLY A 128 26.76 7.32 37.86
CA GLY A 128 26.92 7.36 39.32
C GLY A 128 25.56 7.61 40.00
N HIS A 129 25.36 7.08 41.20
CA HIS A 129 24.03 6.93 41.83
C HIS A 129 23.28 8.24 42.09
N ASP A 130 23.96 9.39 42.20
CA ASP A 130 23.37 10.66 42.71
C ASP A 130 23.82 11.95 41.99
N ALA A 131 24.36 11.89 40.77
CA ALA A 131 24.86 13.09 40.11
C ALA A 131 23.75 13.83 39.32
N SER A 132 23.46 15.09 39.68
CA SER A 132 22.64 16.04 38.90
C SER A 132 23.31 16.49 37.58
N GLY A 133 24.38 15.82 37.18
CA GLY A 133 25.24 16.12 36.04
C GLY A 133 24.69 15.65 34.69
N THR A 134 25.18 16.24 33.60
CA THR A 134 24.85 15.81 32.22
C THR A 134 25.82 14.71 31.79
N SER A 135 25.30 13.55 31.36
CA SER A 135 26.11 12.46 30.78
C SER A 135 25.67 12.16 29.36
N ALA A 136 26.59 12.20 28.40
CA ALA A 136 26.33 11.88 27.00
C ALA A 136 27.26 10.76 26.50
N PHE A 137 26.65 9.66 26.06
CA PHE A 137 27.37 8.60 25.37
C PHE A 137 26.99 8.60 23.89
N ASN A 138 27.89 9.12 23.06
CA ASN A 138 27.68 9.30 21.64
C ASN A 138 28.47 8.23 20.87
N LEU A 139 27.76 7.41 20.11
CA LEU A 139 28.35 6.30 19.36
C LEU A 139 28.21 6.52 17.85
N GLY A 140 29.28 6.35 17.10
CA GLY A 140 29.32 6.35 15.64
C GLY A 140 30.62 5.73 15.12
N GLY A 141 30.60 5.10 13.95
CA GLY A 141 31.76 4.59 13.19
C GLY A 141 32.70 3.56 13.84
N GLY A 142 32.68 3.40 15.17
CA GLY A 142 33.53 2.49 15.93
C GLY A 142 32.85 1.18 16.30
N CYS A 143 33.63 0.31 16.94
CA CYS A 143 33.25 -1.04 17.34
C CYS A 143 33.11 -1.15 18.85
N VAL A 144 31.98 -1.62 19.33
CA VAL A 144 31.74 -1.93 20.75
C VAL A 144 31.81 -3.43 20.94
N TYR A 145 32.76 -3.88 21.74
CA TYR A 145 32.96 -5.28 22.11
C TYR A 145 32.51 -5.53 23.54
N PRO A 146 31.88 -6.69 23.82
CA PRO A 146 31.68 -7.13 25.18
C PRO A 146 32.98 -7.54 25.84
N PHE A 147 33.01 -7.39 27.16
CA PHE A 147 34.03 -7.91 28.03
C PHE A 147 33.40 -8.88 29.05
N ASN A 148 34.09 -9.97 29.40
CA ASN A 148 33.59 -11.00 30.33
C ASN A 148 32.22 -11.62 29.97
N ALA A 149 31.13 -11.30 30.67
CA ALA A 149 29.83 -11.97 30.48
C ALA A 149 28.89 -11.22 29.52
N GLY A 150 29.36 -10.14 28.90
CA GLY A 150 28.53 -9.15 28.20
C GLY A 150 28.46 -7.84 28.98
N TYR A 151 27.62 -6.91 28.53
CA TYR A 151 27.42 -5.63 29.19
C TYR A 151 25.97 -5.17 29.20
N GLU A 152 25.64 -4.32 30.15
CA GLU A 152 24.40 -3.57 30.17
C GLU A 152 24.68 -2.08 30.09
N ILE A 153 23.90 -1.37 29.27
CA ILE A 153 23.88 0.08 29.18
C ILE A 153 22.48 0.54 29.57
N TRP A 154 22.32 0.93 30.83
CA TRP A 154 21.06 1.43 31.40
C TRP A 154 21.29 2.71 32.20
N GLY A 155 20.22 3.49 32.38
CA GLY A 155 20.22 4.63 33.29
C GLY A 155 21.00 5.86 32.83
N ILE A 156 21.57 5.87 31.61
CA ILE A 156 22.18 7.06 31.03
C ILE A 156 21.13 7.88 30.23
N GLY A 157 20.63 8.97 30.79
CA GLY A 157 19.69 9.90 30.14
C GLY A 157 20.10 10.56 28.79
N SER A 158 21.29 10.31 28.23
CA SER A 158 21.60 10.66 26.82
C SER A 158 22.50 9.60 26.21
N PHE A 159 21.87 8.57 25.65
CA PHE A 159 22.50 7.52 24.86
C PHE A 159 22.13 7.70 23.38
N THR A 160 23.11 8.04 22.54
CA THR A 160 22.84 8.54 21.19
C THR A 160 23.70 7.84 20.16
N LEU A 161 23.06 7.27 19.14
CA LEU A 161 23.72 6.90 17.89
C LEU A 161 23.89 8.19 17.08
N SER A 162 25.11 8.69 17.06
CA SER A 162 25.46 9.99 16.46
C SER A 162 25.46 9.96 14.93
N GLY A 163 25.74 8.79 14.33
CA GLY A 163 25.93 8.63 12.88
C GLY A 163 27.26 9.19 12.36
N ILE A 164 28.08 9.79 13.22
CA ILE A 164 29.41 10.28 12.86
C ILE A 164 30.27 9.09 12.42
N ASN A 165 30.88 9.20 11.25
CA ASN A 165 31.68 8.14 10.61
C ASN A 165 30.90 6.82 10.37
N GLY A 166 29.57 6.88 10.29
CA GLY A 166 28.70 5.76 9.96
C GLY A 166 28.06 5.07 11.18
N PRO A 167 27.34 3.96 10.95
CA PRO A 167 26.70 3.19 12.01
C PRO A 167 27.68 2.70 13.08
N THR A 168 27.21 2.59 14.31
CA THR A 168 27.97 1.95 15.38
C THR A 168 27.96 0.45 15.18
N ARG A 169 29.13 -0.20 15.24
CA ARG A 169 29.23 -1.66 15.17
C ARG A 169 29.21 -2.24 16.58
N PHE A 170 28.36 -3.24 16.80
CA PHE A 170 28.31 -4.05 18.01
C PHE A 170 28.88 -5.43 17.66
N CYS A 171 30.05 -5.71 18.22
CA CYS A 171 30.97 -6.75 17.78
C CYS A 171 31.17 -7.80 18.88
N SER A 172 31.71 -8.96 18.53
CA SER A 172 32.31 -9.90 19.48
C SER A 172 33.52 -10.59 18.86
N ASP A 173 34.39 -11.16 19.69
CA ASP A 173 35.65 -11.79 19.29
C ASP A 173 35.52 -13.29 18.95
N GLU A 174 34.29 -13.80 18.78
CA GLU A 174 33.98 -15.20 18.44
C GLU A 174 34.32 -16.23 19.54
N GLN A 175 34.89 -15.84 20.70
CA GLN A 175 35.28 -16.78 21.77
C GLN A 175 34.18 -17.07 22.81
N GLY A 176 33.06 -16.35 22.83
CA GLY A 176 31.98 -16.57 23.81
C GLY A 176 30.58 -16.16 23.32
N SER A 177 29.56 -16.89 23.78
CA SER A 177 28.15 -16.46 23.68
C SER A 177 27.90 -15.39 24.73
N TYR A 178 28.23 -14.15 24.41
CA TYR A 178 27.90 -13.00 25.26
C TYR A 178 26.44 -12.59 25.09
N THR A 179 25.88 -11.99 26.12
CA THR A 179 24.57 -11.33 26.06
C THR A 179 24.74 -9.91 26.56
N SER A 180 24.49 -8.95 25.69
CA SER A 180 24.59 -7.54 26.03
C SER A 180 23.23 -6.86 25.86
N ALA A 181 22.88 -5.90 26.71
CA ALA A 181 21.59 -5.22 26.66
C ALA A 181 21.75 -3.69 26.59
N LEU A 182 20.95 -3.08 25.71
CA LEU A 182 20.88 -1.64 25.51
C LEU A 182 19.50 -1.14 25.89
N TYR A 183 19.45 -0.08 26.68
CA TYR A 183 18.20 0.58 27.06
C TYR A 183 18.14 2.01 26.55
N SER A 184 17.11 2.29 25.73
CA SER A 184 16.79 3.62 25.18
C SER A 184 17.83 4.23 24.24
N LEU A 185 17.79 3.87 22.96
CA LEU A 185 18.63 4.45 21.91
C LEU A 185 17.93 5.64 21.25
N SER A 186 18.70 6.70 20.95
CA SER A 186 18.22 7.91 20.26
C SER A 186 19.21 8.37 19.19
N GLY A 187 18.81 9.36 18.38
CA GLY A 187 19.70 10.04 17.43
C GLY A 187 19.56 9.58 15.97
N PRO A 188 20.25 10.28 15.06
CA PRO A 188 20.13 10.03 13.61
C PRO A 188 20.95 8.83 13.12
N GLY A 189 21.89 8.31 13.93
CA GLY A 189 22.78 7.22 13.58
C GLY A 189 22.13 5.85 13.62
N GLY A 190 22.76 4.88 12.95
CA GLY A 190 22.35 3.49 12.90
C GLY A 190 23.25 2.55 13.70
N LEU A 191 22.92 1.26 13.68
CA LEU A 191 23.70 0.18 14.29
C LEU A 191 23.93 -0.99 13.34
N ILE A 192 25.07 -1.66 13.50
CA ILE A 192 25.40 -2.93 12.86
C ILE A 192 25.65 -3.95 13.96
N LYS A 193 24.89 -5.05 13.98
CA LYS A 193 25.19 -6.21 14.82
C LYS A 193 26.05 -7.21 14.05
N GLU A 194 27.20 -7.54 14.60
CA GLU A 194 28.16 -8.49 14.06
C GLU A 194 28.80 -9.31 15.19
N GLY A 195 29.54 -10.37 14.85
CA GLY A 195 29.95 -11.40 15.81
C GLY A 195 28.80 -12.30 16.26
N SER A 196 29.12 -13.45 16.86
CA SER A 196 28.17 -14.57 17.11
C SER A 196 27.27 -14.41 18.34
N ASP A 197 27.48 -13.36 19.13
CA ASP A 197 26.81 -13.09 20.40
C ASP A 197 25.41 -12.45 20.24
N THR A 198 24.73 -12.25 21.38
CA THR A 198 23.38 -11.66 21.43
C THR A 198 23.41 -10.22 21.93
N LEU A 199 22.77 -9.32 21.19
CA LEU A 199 22.46 -7.96 21.61
C LEU A 199 20.96 -7.81 21.83
N ILE A 200 20.56 -7.41 23.03
CA ILE A 200 19.18 -7.18 23.43
C ILE A 200 18.89 -5.68 23.35
N LEU A 201 17.80 -5.33 22.68
CA LEU A 201 17.19 -4.01 22.71
C LEU A 201 16.02 -4.04 23.69
N GLY A 202 16.27 -3.63 24.94
CA GLY A 202 15.26 -3.57 25.99
C GLY A 202 14.82 -2.12 26.25
N GLY A 203 13.53 -1.81 26.24
CA GLY A 203 13.03 -0.44 26.46
C GLY A 203 12.60 0.28 25.18
N THR A 204 12.58 1.62 25.16
CA THR A 204 12.02 2.39 24.03
C THR A 204 13.11 3.04 23.20
N HIS A 205 13.21 2.69 21.92
CA HIS A 205 14.23 3.16 21.00
C HIS A 205 13.60 4.06 19.91
N VAL A 206 14.17 5.26 19.73
CA VAL A 206 13.67 6.31 18.83
C VAL A 206 14.73 6.80 17.83
N PHE A 207 15.87 6.11 17.73
CA PHE A 207 16.88 6.43 16.73
C PHE A 207 16.37 6.14 15.33
N THR A 208 16.82 6.87 14.31
CA THR A 208 16.25 6.78 12.95
C THR A 208 17.20 6.18 11.92
N GLY A 209 18.47 5.96 12.26
CA GLY A 209 19.44 5.39 11.33
C GLY A 209 19.22 3.89 11.06
N PRO A 210 19.96 3.30 10.11
CA PRO A 210 19.75 1.92 9.68
C PRO A 210 20.09 0.90 10.77
N VAL A 211 19.44 -0.26 10.73
CA VAL A 211 19.74 -1.44 11.56
C VAL A 211 20.20 -2.56 10.64
N ILE A 212 21.46 -2.98 10.76
CA ILE A 212 22.02 -4.06 9.94
C ILE A 212 22.43 -5.22 10.86
N VAL A 213 21.98 -6.43 10.58
CA VAL A 213 22.33 -7.63 11.35
C VAL A 213 23.12 -8.59 10.48
N SER A 214 24.44 -8.53 10.59
CA SER A 214 25.39 -9.27 9.77
C SER A 214 25.79 -10.61 10.36
N ASN A 215 25.79 -10.76 11.70
CA ASN A 215 26.03 -12.03 12.40
C ASN A 215 25.43 -11.99 13.83
N GLY A 216 25.34 -13.15 14.48
CA GLY A 216 24.81 -13.28 15.85
C GLY A 216 23.32 -12.98 15.93
N THR A 217 22.85 -12.54 17.10
CA THR A 217 21.43 -12.29 17.35
C THR A 217 21.19 -10.85 17.81
N LEU A 218 20.26 -10.16 17.17
CA LEU A 218 19.63 -8.95 17.68
C LEU A 218 18.24 -9.33 18.20
N ARG A 219 18.04 -9.25 19.51
CA ARG A 219 16.78 -9.58 20.17
C ARG A 219 16.04 -8.30 20.53
N VAL A 220 14.84 -8.15 19.99
CA VAL A 220 13.99 -6.97 20.22
C VAL A 220 12.97 -7.30 21.31
N GLU A 221 13.22 -6.77 22.51
CA GLU A 221 12.32 -6.91 23.67
C GLU A 221 11.57 -5.59 23.97
N GLY A 222 12.03 -4.50 23.38
CA GLY A 222 11.52 -3.15 23.53
C GLY A 222 10.73 -2.62 22.34
N THR A 223 10.24 -1.37 22.45
CA THR A 223 9.58 -0.65 21.36
C THR A 223 10.61 -0.02 20.43
N MET A 224 10.40 -0.17 19.12
CA MET A 224 11.16 0.51 18.07
C MET A 224 10.20 1.41 17.29
N SER A 225 10.33 2.74 17.42
CA SER A 225 9.44 3.72 16.78
C SER A 225 10.14 4.71 15.84
N GLY A 226 11.45 4.54 15.63
CA GLY A 226 12.24 5.41 14.76
C GLY A 226 12.07 5.19 13.26
N ALA A 227 11.19 4.27 12.84
CA ALA A 227 10.99 3.88 11.44
C ALA A 227 12.30 3.50 10.73
N ASN A 228 13.12 2.68 11.39
CA ASN A 228 14.44 2.29 10.89
C ASN A 228 14.34 1.41 9.64
N ASP A 229 15.26 1.59 8.71
CA ASP A 229 15.53 0.62 7.64
C ASP A 229 16.28 -0.57 8.22
N VAL A 230 15.70 -1.77 8.13
CA VAL A 230 16.25 -2.99 8.72
C VAL A 230 16.77 -3.92 7.63
N THR A 231 18.04 -4.31 7.72
CA THR A 231 18.68 -5.31 6.83
C THR A 231 19.21 -6.49 7.62
N VAL A 232 18.74 -7.70 7.32
CA VAL A 232 19.18 -8.96 7.94
C VAL A 232 20.09 -9.70 6.96
N ALA A 233 21.37 -9.33 6.98
CA ALA A 233 22.38 -9.78 6.01
C ALA A 233 22.92 -11.19 6.31
N GLY A 234 23.02 -11.58 7.58
CA GLY A 234 23.58 -12.89 7.94
C GLY A 234 23.34 -13.36 9.38
N GLY A 235 22.91 -12.48 10.28
CA GLY A 235 22.55 -12.85 11.65
C GLY A 235 21.05 -13.11 11.83
N THR A 236 20.59 -13.11 13.07
CA THR A 236 19.19 -13.33 13.46
C THR A 236 18.60 -12.07 14.07
N VAL A 237 17.43 -11.64 13.62
CA VAL A 237 16.57 -10.73 14.37
C VAL A 237 15.45 -11.57 14.99
N SER A 238 15.29 -11.52 16.30
CA SER A 238 14.26 -12.27 17.03
C SER A 238 13.41 -11.32 17.88
N MET A 239 12.10 -11.48 17.80
CA MET A 239 11.12 -10.71 18.57
C MET A 239 10.58 -11.52 19.76
N ILE A 240 10.11 -10.81 20.79
CA ILE A 240 9.36 -11.44 21.90
C ILE A 240 7.87 -11.53 21.57
N GLU A 241 7.14 -12.40 22.28
CA GLU A 241 5.70 -12.54 22.12
C GLU A 241 4.97 -11.21 22.31
N ASN A 242 3.96 -10.95 21.47
CA ASN A 242 3.16 -9.72 21.48
C ASN A 242 3.96 -8.41 21.27
N ALA A 243 5.19 -8.48 20.76
CA ALA A 243 5.94 -7.29 20.39
C ALA A 243 5.31 -6.59 19.19
N ALA A 244 5.18 -5.27 19.26
CA ALA A 244 4.77 -4.43 18.14
C ALA A 244 5.93 -3.52 17.71
N VAL A 245 6.32 -3.59 16.44
CA VAL A 245 7.41 -2.79 15.89
C VAL A 245 6.99 -2.08 14.61
N THR A 246 7.52 -0.87 14.41
CA THR A 246 7.35 -0.10 13.18
C THR A 246 8.71 0.17 12.56
N PHE A 247 8.93 -0.34 11.35
CA PHE A 247 10.15 -0.11 10.56
C PHE A 247 9.86 0.79 9.37
N GLY A 248 10.91 1.39 8.80
CA GLY A 248 10.84 2.09 7.52
C GLY A 248 10.77 1.08 6.38
N SER A 249 11.67 0.09 6.41
CA SER A 249 11.73 -1.03 5.47
C SER A 249 12.29 -2.29 6.15
N LEU A 250 12.02 -3.47 5.58
CA LEU A 250 12.59 -4.75 6.05
C LEU A 250 13.13 -5.59 4.89
N HIS A 251 14.44 -5.79 4.89
CA HIS A 251 15.19 -6.57 3.91
C HIS A 251 15.87 -7.76 4.61
N ILE A 252 15.67 -8.95 4.09
CA ILE A 252 16.30 -10.20 4.54
C ILE A 252 17.11 -10.72 3.36
N GLU A 253 18.43 -10.66 3.47
CA GLU A 253 19.36 -10.91 2.37
C GLU A 253 20.18 -12.19 2.57
N GLY A 254 20.29 -12.67 3.81
CA GLY A 254 21.05 -13.89 4.11
C GLY A 254 20.86 -14.43 5.53
N GLY A 255 20.32 -13.65 6.46
CA GLY A 255 20.08 -14.08 7.83
C GLY A 255 18.67 -14.59 8.09
N VAL A 256 18.22 -14.53 9.35
CA VAL A 256 16.89 -14.95 9.79
C VAL A 256 16.18 -13.79 10.46
N PHE A 257 14.99 -13.43 9.99
CA PHE A 257 14.07 -12.59 10.76
C PHE A 257 12.98 -13.49 11.34
N GLU A 258 12.82 -13.50 12.66
CA GLU A 258 11.93 -14.40 13.37
C GLU A 258 10.87 -13.61 14.16
N THR A 259 9.60 -13.84 13.82
CA THR A 259 8.47 -13.35 14.61
C THR A 259 8.09 -14.35 15.68
N ALA A 260 7.72 -13.87 16.87
CA ALA A 260 7.12 -14.67 17.92
C ALA A 260 5.58 -14.62 17.85
N VAL A 261 4.92 -15.51 18.58
CA VAL A 261 3.46 -15.58 18.65
C VAL A 261 2.87 -14.22 19.07
N GLY A 262 1.84 -13.77 18.36
CA GLY A 262 1.12 -12.52 18.67
C GLY A 262 1.88 -11.24 18.33
N SER A 263 3.08 -11.34 17.73
CA SER A 263 3.87 -10.16 17.35
C SER A 263 3.30 -9.49 16.09
N ALA A 264 3.40 -8.16 16.02
CA ALA A 264 3.00 -7.36 14.87
C ALA A 264 4.19 -6.57 14.32
N VAL A 265 4.37 -6.65 13.00
CA VAL A 265 5.36 -5.84 12.26
C VAL A 265 4.60 -4.90 11.33
N THR A 266 4.93 -3.61 11.36
CA THR A 266 4.36 -2.58 10.48
C THR A 266 5.46 -1.87 9.72
N LEU A 267 5.22 -1.52 8.45
CA LEU A 267 6.14 -0.74 7.62
C LEU A 267 5.56 0.66 7.37
N ALA A 268 6.27 1.71 7.78
CA ALA A 268 5.84 3.11 7.69
C ALA A 268 6.23 3.82 6.39
N GLY A 269 6.96 3.14 5.48
CA GLY A 269 7.61 3.71 4.29
C GLY A 269 6.73 4.16 3.11
N GLY A 270 5.44 4.47 3.31
CA GLY A 270 4.51 4.79 2.21
C GLY A 270 4.05 3.53 1.45
N ASP A 271 3.61 3.69 0.18
CA ASP A 271 2.92 2.66 -0.63
C ASP A 271 3.68 1.31 -0.84
N ASP A 272 4.98 1.24 -0.50
CA ASP A 272 5.82 0.03 -0.61
C ASP A 272 5.83 -0.79 0.70
N HIS A 273 4.71 -1.45 1.02
CA HIS A 273 4.55 -2.28 2.23
C HIS A 273 5.09 -3.72 2.10
N TRP A 274 6.21 -3.91 1.39
CA TRP A 274 6.79 -5.23 1.14
C TRP A 274 7.97 -5.56 2.07
N VAL A 275 7.86 -6.69 2.78
CA VAL A 275 9.01 -7.38 3.36
C VAL A 275 9.75 -8.08 2.22
N ARG A 276 11.02 -7.74 2.02
CA ARG A 276 11.84 -8.31 0.93
C ARG A 276 12.73 -9.42 1.46
N VAL A 277 12.57 -10.63 0.93
CA VAL A 277 13.34 -11.81 1.27
C VAL A 277 14.11 -12.25 0.02
N SER A 278 15.31 -11.69 -0.19
CA SER A 278 16.17 -12.01 -1.34
C SER A 278 17.17 -13.13 -1.05
N GLY A 279 17.43 -13.39 0.23
CA GLY A 279 18.18 -14.53 0.74
C GLY A 279 17.87 -14.74 2.23
N GLY A 280 18.31 -15.86 2.79
CA GLY A 280 18.00 -16.19 4.19
C GLY A 280 16.54 -16.62 4.40
N ARG A 281 16.01 -16.39 5.62
CA ARG A 281 14.70 -16.90 6.05
C ARG A 281 13.86 -15.86 6.77
N PHE A 282 12.61 -15.70 6.35
CA PHE A 282 11.57 -15.08 7.16
C PHE A 282 10.83 -16.17 7.93
N ARG A 283 11.13 -16.32 9.22
CA ARG A 283 10.56 -17.35 10.07
C ARG A 283 9.36 -16.82 10.84
N MET A 284 8.23 -17.49 10.68
CA MET A 284 6.99 -17.14 11.36
C MET A 284 6.62 -18.22 12.38
N LEU A 285 6.51 -17.84 13.65
CA LEU A 285 6.13 -18.76 14.73
C LEU A 285 4.65 -18.67 15.14
N GLY A 286 3.87 -17.74 14.57
CA GLY A 286 2.40 -17.68 14.70
C GLY A 286 1.79 -16.28 14.57
N GLY A 287 0.56 -16.17 14.03
CA GLY A 287 -0.23 -14.93 13.97
C GLY A 287 -0.51 -14.40 12.55
N ASP A 288 -1.46 -13.48 12.45
CA ASP A 288 -1.78 -12.72 11.23
C ASP A 288 -0.79 -11.58 11.02
N LEU A 289 -0.14 -11.53 9.86
CA LEU A 289 0.69 -10.40 9.47
C LEU A 289 -0.02 -9.62 8.35
N LEU A 290 -0.43 -8.38 8.65
CA LEU A 290 -1.03 -7.47 7.67
C LEU A 290 0.05 -6.85 6.74
N LEU A 291 0.92 -7.68 6.18
CA LEU A 291 2.07 -7.25 5.36
C LEU A 291 2.11 -7.98 4.02
N SER A 292 2.68 -7.33 3.01
CA SER A 292 3.04 -7.99 1.74
C SER A 292 4.46 -8.57 1.86
N VAL A 293 4.71 -9.76 1.29
CA VAL A 293 6.02 -10.43 1.36
C VAL A 293 6.51 -10.77 -0.04
N ALA A 294 7.69 -10.30 -0.42
CA ALA A 294 8.32 -10.56 -1.70
C ALA A 294 9.54 -11.46 -1.48
N VAL A 295 9.45 -12.71 -1.93
CA VAL A 295 10.54 -13.68 -1.89
C VAL A 295 11.21 -13.73 -3.27
N SER A 296 12.53 -13.70 -3.29
CA SER A 296 13.33 -13.82 -4.52
C SER A 296 14.65 -14.52 -4.25
N GLY A 297 15.35 -14.94 -5.31
CA GLY A 297 16.68 -15.52 -5.18
C GLY A 297 16.66 -16.81 -4.34
N THR A 298 17.46 -16.85 -3.28
CA THR A 298 17.53 -17.99 -2.33
C THR A 298 16.74 -17.74 -1.04
N GLY A 299 15.91 -16.69 -1.00
CA GLY A 299 15.08 -16.36 0.15
C GLY A 299 13.99 -17.41 0.38
N LEU A 300 13.63 -17.63 1.65
CA LEU A 300 12.60 -18.58 2.05
C LEU A 300 11.71 -18.02 3.16
N ILE A 301 10.46 -18.47 3.19
CA ILE A 301 9.56 -18.36 4.34
C ILE A 301 9.65 -19.69 5.11
N GLU A 302 9.84 -19.64 6.42
CA GLU A 302 9.91 -20.83 7.28
C GLU A 302 8.76 -20.84 8.28
N LEU A 303 7.94 -21.90 8.25
CA LEU A 303 6.75 -22.06 9.09
C LEU A 303 6.92 -23.24 10.06
N GLY A 304 6.72 -22.98 11.35
CA GLY A 304 6.76 -24.01 12.39
C GLY A 304 5.66 -25.07 12.27
N GLN A 305 5.82 -26.22 12.93
CA GLN A 305 4.75 -27.23 13.00
C GLN A 305 3.51 -26.66 13.70
N GLY A 306 2.33 -26.87 13.12
CA GLY A 306 1.07 -26.36 13.68
C GLY A 306 0.88 -24.84 13.58
N VAL A 307 1.79 -24.14 12.89
CA VAL A 307 1.67 -22.71 12.64
C VAL A 307 0.72 -22.47 11.46
N ALA A 308 -0.29 -21.63 11.69
CA ALA A 308 -1.04 -20.94 10.66
C ALA A 308 -0.64 -19.46 10.69
N ALA A 309 -0.12 -18.96 9.57
CA ALA A 309 0.23 -17.56 9.39
C ALA A 309 -0.53 -17.00 8.18
N SER A 310 -0.70 -15.68 8.13
CA SER A 310 -1.29 -15.03 6.97
C SER A 310 -0.51 -13.78 6.55
N VAL A 311 -0.55 -13.48 5.25
CA VAL A 311 0.05 -12.28 4.62
C VAL A 311 -0.96 -11.62 3.69
N LEU A 312 -0.84 -10.30 3.48
CA LEU A 312 -1.72 -9.55 2.58
C LEU A 312 -1.47 -9.88 1.11
N ARG A 313 -0.20 -10.04 0.72
CA ARG A 313 0.23 -10.44 -0.62
C ARG A 313 1.50 -11.26 -0.49
N LEU A 314 1.70 -12.20 -1.41
CA LEU A 314 2.95 -12.93 -1.54
C LEU A 314 3.42 -12.86 -2.99
N SER A 315 4.64 -12.37 -3.21
CA SER A 315 5.31 -12.42 -4.52
C SER A 315 6.47 -13.38 -4.42
N VAL A 316 6.60 -14.30 -5.37
CA VAL A 316 7.71 -15.25 -5.46
C VAL A 316 8.40 -15.07 -6.80
N ASN A 317 9.68 -14.69 -6.76
CA ASN A 317 10.51 -14.37 -7.93
C ASN A 317 9.83 -13.38 -8.89
N GLY A 318 9.14 -12.37 -8.33
CA GLY A 318 8.44 -11.34 -9.09
C GLY A 318 7.09 -11.76 -9.66
N THR A 319 6.59 -12.95 -9.31
CA THR A 319 5.23 -13.41 -9.61
C THR A 319 4.39 -13.33 -8.36
N ASP A 320 3.33 -12.53 -8.39
CA ASP A 320 2.37 -12.50 -7.29
C ASP A 320 1.55 -13.80 -7.27
N LEU A 321 1.47 -14.41 -6.10
CA LEU A 321 0.68 -15.60 -5.88
C LEU A 321 -0.76 -15.21 -5.58
N GLU A 322 -1.67 -16.00 -6.14
CA GLU A 322 -3.11 -15.85 -5.91
C GLU A 322 -3.47 -16.05 -4.44
N PRO A 323 -4.62 -15.54 -3.98
CA PRO A 323 -5.11 -15.79 -2.64
C PRO A 323 -5.31 -17.28 -2.39
N GLY A 324 -5.01 -17.74 -1.17
CA GLY A 324 -5.19 -19.14 -0.79
C GLY A 324 -4.12 -19.66 0.17
N PHE A 325 -4.15 -20.98 0.39
CA PHE A 325 -3.26 -21.65 1.35
C PHE A 325 -2.05 -22.27 0.67
N TYR A 326 -0.87 -21.86 1.13
CA TYR A 326 0.42 -22.30 0.65
C TYR A 326 1.19 -23.03 1.76
N THR A 327 1.87 -24.09 1.36
CA THR A 327 2.70 -24.95 2.21
C THR A 327 3.99 -25.25 1.45
N ALA A 328 4.96 -25.88 2.11
CA ALA A 328 6.17 -26.36 1.43
C ALA A 328 5.88 -27.37 0.29
N ALA A 329 4.69 -27.97 0.27
CA ALA A 329 4.29 -28.92 -0.78
C ALA A 329 3.85 -28.25 -2.08
N ASN A 330 3.32 -27.02 -2.03
CA ASN A 330 2.77 -26.33 -3.21
C ASN A 330 3.43 -24.96 -3.50
N CYS A 331 4.32 -24.48 -2.63
CA CYS A 331 5.10 -23.26 -2.84
C CYS A 331 6.58 -23.49 -2.48
N PRO A 332 7.51 -23.45 -3.45
CA PRO A 332 8.94 -23.73 -3.19
C PRO A 332 9.63 -22.64 -2.37
N ALA A 333 9.01 -21.45 -2.25
CA ALA A 333 9.47 -20.39 -1.37
C ALA A 333 9.15 -20.65 0.11
N ILE A 334 8.35 -21.67 0.42
CA ILE A 334 7.94 -22.02 1.79
C ILE A 334 8.65 -23.29 2.24
N THR A 335 9.08 -23.30 3.50
CA THR A 335 9.68 -24.46 4.19
C THR A 335 9.01 -24.71 5.53
N GLY A 336 9.23 -25.89 6.09
CA GLY A 336 8.60 -26.33 7.33
C GLY A 336 7.25 -27.01 7.10
N ALA A 337 6.48 -27.21 8.17
CA ALA A 337 5.24 -28.01 8.16
C ALA A 337 3.97 -27.20 8.45
N GLY A 338 4.07 -25.89 8.57
CA GLY A 338 2.93 -24.98 8.73
C GLY A 338 2.28 -24.60 7.41
N THR A 339 1.22 -23.79 7.51
CA THR A 339 0.45 -23.27 6.37
C THR A 339 0.47 -21.75 6.38
N LEU A 340 0.68 -21.13 5.22
CA LEU A 340 0.59 -19.70 4.98
C LEU A 340 -0.65 -19.38 4.15
N GLU A 341 -1.50 -18.50 4.65
CA GLU A 341 -2.61 -17.93 3.90
C GLU A 341 -2.17 -16.63 3.21
N VAL A 342 -2.34 -16.54 1.89
CA VAL A 342 -2.23 -15.27 1.16
C VAL A 342 -3.64 -14.68 1.03
N LYS A 343 -3.83 -13.48 1.60
CA LYS A 343 -5.09 -12.73 1.60
C LYS A 343 -5.19 -11.85 0.33
N ILE A 344 -6.30 -11.13 0.15
CA ILE A 344 -6.44 -10.08 -0.88
C ILE A 344 -6.30 -8.71 -0.20
N SER A 345 -5.86 -7.67 -0.93
CA SER A 345 -6.10 -6.28 -0.52
C SER A 345 -7.61 -6.04 -0.43
N GLY A 346 -8.14 -6.10 0.79
CA GLY A 346 -9.56 -6.36 1.06
C GLY A 346 -9.76 -7.87 1.12
N LYS A 347 -10.23 -8.43 2.25
CA LYS A 347 -10.48 -9.88 2.37
C LYS A 347 -11.34 -10.32 1.17
N PRO A 348 -10.98 -11.39 0.42
CA PRO A 348 -11.79 -11.86 -0.70
C PRO A 348 -13.24 -11.99 -0.24
N ILE A 349 -14.17 -11.47 -1.04
CA ILE A 349 -15.58 -11.74 -0.81
C ILE A 349 -16.07 -12.53 -2.01
N ALA A 350 -16.42 -13.78 -1.75
CA ALA A 350 -17.22 -14.61 -2.62
C ALA A 350 -18.21 -15.36 -1.71
N ASP A 351 -19.50 -15.22 -1.99
CA ASP A 351 -20.56 -15.84 -1.20
C ASP A 351 -21.68 -16.30 -2.12
N THR A 352 -22.00 -17.60 -2.07
CA THR A 352 -23.08 -18.21 -2.83
C THR A 352 -24.35 -18.37 -1.99
N PHE A 353 -24.31 -17.96 -0.72
CA PHE A 353 -25.44 -18.02 0.23
C PHE A 353 -26.15 -19.39 0.26
N THR A 354 -25.43 -20.49 0.06
CA THR A 354 -25.96 -21.86 0.13
C THR A 354 -26.01 -22.44 1.55
N ARG A 355 -25.33 -21.80 2.50
CA ARG A 355 -25.23 -22.19 3.92
C ARG A 355 -26.55 -21.99 4.65
N ALA A 356 -26.69 -22.67 5.79
CA ALA A 356 -27.83 -22.43 6.69
C ALA A 356 -27.67 -21.08 7.40
N ASP A 357 -28.79 -20.40 7.61
CA ASP A 357 -28.85 -19.16 8.39
C ASP A 357 -28.47 -19.40 9.87
N GLY A 358 -27.91 -18.37 10.49
CA GLY A 358 -27.42 -18.42 11.87
C GLY A 358 -28.56 -18.57 12.90
N PRO A 359 -28.27 -19.07 14.12
CA PRO A 359 -29.27 -19.12 15.19
C PRO A 359 -29.67 -17.70 15.65
N VAL A 360 -30.98 -17.45 15.75
CA VAL A 360 -31.66 -16.17 16.10
C VAL A 360 -31.07 -15.42 17.30
N ALA A 361 -30.39 -16.11 18.23
CA ALA A 361 -29.77 -15.49 19.40
C ALA A 361 -28.49 -14.68 19.09
N ASN A 362 -27.84 -14.92 17.94
CA ASN A 362 -26.61 -14.26 17.48
C ASN A 362 -26.72 -13.70 16.03
N ASP A 363 -27.96 -13.55 15.54
CA ASP A 363 -28.44 -13.00 14.26
C ASP A 363 -27.40 -12.22 13.43
N SER A 364 -26.53 -12.99 12.77
CA SER A 364 -25.59 -12.53 11.78
C SER A 364 -25.53 -13.65 10.75
N LEU A 365 -25.67 -13.29 9.47
CA LEU A 365 -25.35 -14.14 8.30
C LEU A 365 -24.03 -14.93 8.45
N GLY A 366 -23.17 -14.57 9.41
CA GLY A 366 -21.96 -15.27 9.78
C GLY A 366 -20.81 -14.95 8.84
N SER A 367 -19.91 -15.91 8.65
CA SER A 367 -18.82 -15.80 7.68
C SER A 367 -19.29 -16.18 6.28
N THR A 368 -18.68 -15.57 5.26
CA THR A 368 -18.84 -16.00 3.86
C THR A 368 -18.37 -17.44 3.64
N GLU A 369 -19.00 -18.15 2.69
CA GLU A 369 -18.74 -19.57 2.42
C GLU A 369 -17.34 -19.87 1.88
N ALA A 370 -16.73 -18.89 1.21
CA ALA A 370 -15.37 -19.00 0.70
C ALA A 370 -14.28 -18.62 1.73
N GLY A 371 -14.61 -18.58 3.03
CA GLY A 371 -13.66 -18.21 4.09
C GLY A 371 -13.28 -16.72 4.13
N GLY A 372 -14.07 -15.88 3.46
CA GLY A 372 -13.92 -14.43 3.38
C GLY A 372 -14.50 -13.68 4.60
N ALA A 373 -14.85 -12.41 4.43
CA ALA A 373 -15.29 -11.51 5.50
C ALA A 373 -16.57 -11.95 6.23
N ASP A 374 -16.73 -11.46 7.46
CA ASP A 374 -17.94 -11.68 8.25
C ASP A 374 -19.01 -10.66 7.84
N TRP A 375 -20.26 -11.08 7.82
CA TRP A 375 -21.39 -10.23 7.50
C TRP A 375 -21.96 -9.55 8.75
N HIS A 376 -22.35 -8.28 8.58
CA HIS A 376 -23.04 -7.48 9.59
C HIS A 376 -24.37 -6.99 9.03
N GLU A 377 -25.41 -7.11 9.84
CA GLU A 377 -26.78 -6.76 9.50
C GLU A 377 -27.26 -5.52 10.24
N PHE A 378 -28.05 -4.69 9.56
CA PHE A 378 -28.60 -3.46 10.14
C PHE A 378 -30.04 -3.24 9.68
N LYS A 379 -30.91 -2.83 10.62
CA LYS A 379 -32.29 -2.39 10.37
C LYS A 379 -32.57 -1.08 11.10
N VAL A 380 -33.57 -0.31 10.65
CA VAL A 380 -33.98 0.92 11.33
C VAL A 380 -34.47 0.59 12.74
N ASN A 381 -33.84 1.19 13.76
CA ASN A 381 -34.16 1.13 15.19
C ASN A 381 -33.83 -0.14 16.01
N ASN A 382 -33.16 -1.19 15.48
CA ASN A 382 -32.77 -2.35 16.32
C ASN A 382 -31.65 -3.22 15.71
N PHE A 383 -30.72 -3.72 16.57
CA PHE A 383 -29.63 -4.65 16.20
C PHE A 383 -30.01 -6.15 16.31
N THR A 384 -31.27 -6.47 16.59
CA THR A 384 -31.71 -7.81 17.03
C THR A 384 -32.82 -8.40 16.16
N VAL A 385 -32.92 -8.04 14.89
CA VAL A 385 -33.98 -8.53 14.00
C VAL A 385 -33.39 -8.83 12.62
N ASN A 386 -33.65 -10.05 12.13
CA ASN A 386 -33.26 -10.63 10.85
C ASN A 386 -33.45 -9.62 9.70
N ALA A 387 -32.45 -8.79 9.46
CA ALA A 387 -32.47 -7.79 8.40
C ALA A 387 -32.21 -8.48 7.05
N ALA A 388 -31.48 -9.60 7.13
CA ALA A 388 -31.30 -10.58 6.08
C ALA A 388 -31.58 -12.00 6.62
N SER A 389 -31.82 -12.93 5.70
CA SER A 389 -31.91 -14.36 5.98
C SER A 389 -31.44 -15.15 4.76
N ILE A 390 -31.01 -16.40 4.95
CA ILE A 390 -30.72 -17.29 3.83
C ILE A 390 -31.93 -18.19 3.58
N GLU A 391 -32.57 -18.03 2.42
CA GLU A 391 -33.76 -18.77 2.01
C GLU A 391 -33.50 -19.47 0.67
N ASN A 392 -33.65 -20.79 0.64
CA ASN A 392 -33.50 -21.62 -0.57
C ASN A 392 -32.15 -21.45 -1.31
N GLY A 393 -31.07 -21.12 -0.59
CA GLY A 393 -29.74 -20.91 -1.16
C GLY A 393 -29.52 -19.51 -1.72
N GLU A 394 -30.36 -18.54 -1.34
CA GLU A 394 -30.20 -17.13 -1.69
C GLU A 394 -30.26 -16.28 -0.42
N LEU A 395 -29.51 -15.17 -0.39
CA LEU A 395 -29.65 -14.14 0.62
C LEU A 395 -30.91 -13.33 0.35
N ARG A 396 -31.93 -13.47 1.18
CA ARG A 396 -33.05 -12.54 1.23
C ARG A 396 -32.68 -11.34 2.08
N LEU A 397 -32.82 -10.14 1.52
CA LEU A 397 -32.69 -8.88 2.25
C LEU A 397 -34.08 -8.29 2.52
N GLY A 398 -34.49 -8.29 3.79
CA GLY A 398 -35.80 -7.86 4.27
C GLY A 398 -36.62 -9.01 4.88
N ASP A 399 -37.60 -8.64 5.70
CA ASP A 399 -38.48 -9.53 6.46
C ASP A 399 -39.94 -9.45 5.99
N GLY A 400 -40.16 -9.04 4.74
CA GLY A 400 -41.47 -8.76 4.19
C GLY A 400 -42.04 -7.38 4.54
N THR A 401 -41.39 -6.61 5.41
CA THR A 401 -41.78 -5.23 5.67
C THR A 401 -41.19 -4.27 4.64
N SER A 402 -41.70 -3.04 4.63
CA SER A 402 -41.12 -1.97 3.81
C SER A 402 -39.97 -1.22 4.50
N ASP A 403 -39.51 -1.69 5.67
CA ASP A 403 -38.43 -1.03 6.42
C ASP A 403 -37.09 -1.16 5.68
N PRO A 404 -36.21 -0.14 5.75
CA PRO A 404 -34.84 -0.25 5.26
C PRO A 404 -34.04 -1.31 6.02
N CYS A 405 -33.24 -2.09 5.29
CA CYS A 405 -32.33 -3.09 5.83
C CYS A 405 -31.04 -3.18 5.02
N LEU A 406 -29.98 -3.65 5.68
CA LEU A 406 -28.63 -3.72 5.14
C LEU A 406 -27.94 -5.01 5.59
N ALA A 407 -27.13 -5.57 4.69
CA ALA A 407 -26.16 -6.61 5.01
C ALA A 407 -24.81 -6.20 4.39
N VAL A 408 -23.77 -5.98 5.21
CA VAL A 408 -22.43 -5.58 4.73
C VAL A 408 -21.34 -6.50 5.22
N ALA A 409 -20.38 -6.78 4.36
CA ALA A 409 -19.21 -7.56 4.69
C ALA A 409 -18.16 -6.69 5.39
N SER A 410 -17.57 -7.21 6.47
CA SER A 410 -16.46 -6.61 7.23
C SER A 410 -15.13 -6.66 6.45
N ALA A 411 -15.10 -6.07 5.26
CA ALA A 411 -13.89 -5.89 4.48
C ALA A 411 -13.85 -4.49 3.87
N SER A 412 -12.69 -3.86 3.87
CA SER A 412 -12.50 -2.56 3.23
C SER A 412 -12.24 -2.73 1.73
N TRP A 413 -13.13 -2.14 0.91
CA TRP A 413 -13.10 -2.17 -0.55
C TRP A 413 -13.43 -0.78 -1.12
N PRO A 414 -12.45 0.14 -1.17
CA PRO A 414 -12.68 1.49 -1.71
C PRO A 414 -12.94 1.50 -3.22
N SER A 415 -12.53 0.48 -3.97
CA SER A 415 -12.76 0.33 -5.41
C SER A 415 -12.78 -1.17 -5.79
N GLY A 416 -13.49 -1.54 -6.86
CA GLY A 416 -13.61 -2.94 -7.29
C GLY A 416 -14.77 -3.19 -8.26
N VAL A 417 -14.86 -4.42 -8.78
CA VAL A 417 -16.11 -4.95 -9.36
C VAL A 417 -16.90 -5.59 -8.23
N PHE A 418 -18.12 -5.14 -8.01
CA PHE A 418 -19.10 -5.73 -7.10
C PHE A 418 -20.18 -6.38 -7.94
N SER A 419 -20.39 -7.67 -7.78
CA SER A 419 -21.31 -8.44 -8.63
C SER A 419 -22.19 -9.32 -7.78
N ALA A 420 -23.49 -9.36 -8.06
CA ALA A 420 -24.43 -10.31 -7.49
C ALA A 420 -25.47 -10.69 -8.54
N ARG A 421 -25.96 -11.93 -8.49
CA ARG A 421 -27.23 -12.29 -9.12
C ARG A 421 -28.35 -11.80 -8.21
N MET A 422 -29.33 -11.09 -8.77
CA MET A 422 -30.41 -10.45 -8.00
C MET A 422 -31.78 -10.79 -8.60
N ARG A 423 -32.80 -10.95 -7.76
CA ARG A 423 -34.22 -10.97 -8.15
C ARG A 423 -35.08 -10.30 -7.09
N PHE A 424 -36.24 -9.79 -7.48
CA PHE A 424 -37.21 -9.22 -6.55
C PHE A 424 -38.22 -10.28 -6.11
N ASN A 425 -38.57 -10.25 -4.82
CA ASN A 425 -39.62 -11.09 -4.26
C ASN A 425 -40.76 -10.21 -3.78
N LYS A 426 -41.94 -10.42 -4.36
CA LYS A 426 -43.14 -9.67 -4.01
C LYS A 426 -43.70 -10.21 -2.69
N VAL A 427 -43.83 -9.32 -1.71
CA VAL A 427 -44.25 -9.73 -0.36
C VAL A 427 -45.73 -9.42 -0.13
N ASP A 428 -46.16 -8.19 -0.37
CA ASP A 428 -47.54 -7.78 -0.12
C ASP A 428 -48.04 -6.68 -1.09
N GLY A 429 -49.38 -6.56 -1.14
CA GLY A 429 -50.07 -5.54 -1.92
C GLY A 429 -50.34 -5.87 -3.40
N SER A 430 -51.17 -5.05 -4.01
CA SER A 430 -51.33 -4.93 -5.46
C SER A 430 -51.42 -3.44 -5.78
N GLY A 431 -50.59 -2.97 -6.70
CA GLY A 431 -50.48 -1.54 -6.97
C GLY A 431 -49.83 -1.23 -8.31
N ALA A 432 -50.00 0.02 -8.74
CA ALA A 432 -49.30 0.58 -9.90
C ALA A 432 -47.93 1.14 -9.53
N THR A 433 -47.57 1.15 -8.25
CA THR A 433 -46.34 1.78 -7.73
C THR A 433 -45.53 0.85 -6.84
N VAL A 434 -44.22 1.13 -6.81
CA VAL A 434 -43.19 0.42 -6.05
C VAL A 434 -42.89 1.15 -4.75
N LYS A 435 -42.76 0.41 -3.65
CA LYS A 435 -42.43 0.97 -2.32
C LYS A 435 -40.94 0.95 -1.99
N ASN A 436 -40.20 -0.05 -2.47
CA ASN A 436 -38.81 -0.31 -2.09
C ASN A 436 -37.86 -0.37 -3.29
N GLY A 437 -36.61 0.02 -3.08
CA GLY A 437 -35.50 -0.24 -3.98
C GLY A 437 -34.44 -1.07 -3.29
N CYS A 438 -33.81 -1.99 -4.02
CA CYS A 438 -32.83 -2.93 -3.49
C CYS A 438 -31.59 -2.99 -4.39
N GLY A 439 -30.43 -3.27 -3.83
CA GLY A 439 -29.20 -3.44 -4.60
C GLY A 439 -27.95 -3.44 -3.74
N LEU A 440 -26.90 -2.77 -4.21
CA LEU A 440 -25.56 -2.80 -3.63
C LEU A 440 -25.27 -1.53 -2.81
N VAL A 441 -24.42 -1.66 -1.80
CA VAL A 441 -23.75 -0.54 -1.11
C VAL A 441 -22.24 -0.75 -1.14
N MET A 442 -21.49 0.34 -1.26
CA MET A 442 -20.03 0.39 -1.32
C MET A 442 -19.54 1.55 -0.43
N ARG A 443 -18.29 1.49 0.04
CA ARG A 443 -17.64 2.56 0.85
C ARG A 443 -18.39 2.96 2.12
N ARG A 444 -19.14 2.05 2.72
CA ARG A 444 -19.88 2.35 3.94
C ARG A 444 -19.02 2.01 5.16
N ALA A 445 -18.87 2.95 6.09
CA ALA A 445 -18.29 2.67 7.40
C ALA A 445 -19.09 1.57 8.14
N LEU A 446 -18.42 0.82 9.02
CA LEU A 446 -19.08 -0.07 9.99
C LEU A 446 -19.76 0.77 11.09
N GLY A 447 -20.83 1.46 10.71
CA GLY A 447 -21.66 2.30 11.57
C GLY A 447 -22.92 1.60 12.04
N SER A 448 -23.53 2.13 13.09
CA SER A 448 -24.51 1.42 13.91
C SER A 448 -25.98 1.67 13.50
N ARG A 449 -26.26 2.63 12.60
CA ARG A 449 -27.62 2.97 12.17
C ARG A 449 -27.74 3.28 10.67
N LEU A 450 -28.98 3.26 10.16
CA LEU A 450 -29.32 3.50 8.74
C LEU A 450 -29.73 4.94 8.43
N ASP A 451 -29.95 5.78 9.45
CA ASP A 451 -30.64 7.08 9.34
C ASP A 451 -29.79 8.30 9.72
N ILE A 452 -28.52 8.12 10.11
CA ILE A 452 -27.62 9.22 10.45
C ILE A 452 -26.69 9.49 9.26
N GLU A 453 -26.75 10.69 8.67
CA GLU A 453 -25.89 11.12 7.55
C GLU A 453 -24.40 10.82 7.77
N ALA A 454 -23.94 10.86 9.03
CA ALA A 454 -22.57 10.53 9.41
C ALA A 454 -22.18 9.06 9.17
N ASP A 455 -23.10 8.11 9.35
CA ASP A 455 -22.86 6.66 9.15
C ASP A 455 -22.85 6.28 7.66
N MET A 456 -23.36 7.17 6.81
CA MET A 456 -23.44 7.00 5.35
C MET A 456 -22.45 7.91 4.61
N ALA A 457 -21.66 8.70 5.32
CA ALA A 457 -20.67 9.59 4.74
C ALA A 457 -19.64 8.78 3.90
N GLY A 458 -19.40 9.22 2.67
CA GLY A 458 -18.53 8.55 1.69
C GLY A 458 -19.14 7.31 1.03
N SER A 459 -20.30 6.82 1.50
CA SER A 459 -20.92 5.62 0.93
C SER A 459 -21.53 5.88 -0.44
N VAL A 460 -21.47 4.86 -1.30
CA VAL A 460 -22.13 4.83 -2.60
C VAL A 460 -23.18 3.71 -2.58
N SER A 461 -24.44 4.05 -2.80
CA SER A 461 -25.52 3.06 -2.88
C SER A 461 -26.11 3.01 -4.28
N LEU A 462 -26.37 1.80 -4.73
CA LEU A 462 -26.92 1.46 -6.03
C LEU A 462 -28.19 0.64 -5.81
N LEU A 463 -29.34 1.18 -6.17
CA LEU A 463 -30.64 0.57 -5.92
C LEU A 463 -31.44 0.46 -7.21
N MET A 464 -31.99 -0.71 -7.49
CA MET A 464 -32.96 -0.93 -8.55
C MET A 464 -34.35 -1.12 -7.94
N THR A 465 -35.40 -0.70 -8.65
CA THR A 465 -36.79 -1.02 -8.33
C THR A 465 -37.31 -2.15 -9.21
N PRO A 466 -38.35 -2.89 -8.77
CA PRO A 466 -39.11 -3.80 -9.63
C PRO A 466 -39.66 -3.18 -10.92
N ALA A 467 -39.82 -1.86 -10.99
CA ALA A 467 -40.19 -1.17 -12.23
C ALA A 467 -39.00 -0.99 -13.20
N GLY A 468 -37.82 -1.54 -12.88
CA GLY A 468 -36.58 -1.40 -13.66
C GLY A 468 -35.87 -0.06 -13.47
N ALA A 469 -36.31 0.79 -12.55
CA ALA A 469 -35.68 2.09 -12.33
C ALA A 469 -34.43 1.98 -11.47
N LEU A 470 -33.39 2.77 -11.80
CA LEU A 470 -32.10 2.74 -11.13
C LEU A 470 -31.86 4.05 -10.37
N PHE A 471 -31.36 3.92 -9.14
CA PHE A 471 -31.06 5.02 -8.25
C PHE A 471 -29.65 4.90 -7.70
N VAL A 472 -28.86 5.96 -7.86
CA VAL A 472 -27.51 6.03 -7.29
C VAL A 472 -27.35 7.24 -6.42
N ARG A 473 -26.86 6.99 -5.21
CA ARG A 473 -26.61 8.01 -4.21
C ARG A 473 -25.22 7.95 -3.64
N GLU A 474 -24.79 9.12 -3.20
CA GLU A 474 -23.71 9.33 -2.26
C GLU A 474 -24.26 9.84 -0.92
N ASN A 475 -23.62 9.54 0.22
CA ASN A 475 -23.96 10.12 1.52
C ASN A 475 -25.44 9.92 1.96
N ALA A 476 -26.08 8.83 1.55
CA ALA A 476 -27.51 8.50 1.73
C ALA A 476 -28.56 9.44 1.09
N LEU A 477 -28.26 10.71 0.86
CA LEU A 477 -29.22 11.72 0.36
C LEU A 477 -28.79 12.41 -0.94
N ASP A 478 -27.50 12.38 -1.31
CA ASP A 478 -27.02 13.04 -2.51
C ASP A 478 -27.26 12.15 -3.73
N THR A 479 -28.34 12.43 -4.47
CA THR A 479 -28.74 11.65 -5.64
C THR A 479 -27.91 12.04 -6.85
N LYS A 480 -27.07 11.11 -7.34
CA LYS A 480 -26.28 11.30 -8.55
C LYS A 480 -27.02 10.85 -9.82
N TYR A 481 -27.93 9.88 -9.69
CA TYR A 481 -28.73 9.35 -10.79
C TYR A 481 -30.07 8.81 -10.29
N GLY A 482 -31.14 9.02 -11.05
CA GLY A 482 -32.49 8.53 -10.71
C GLY A 482 -33.43 8.52 -11.89
N MET A 483 -33.43 7.44 -12.67
CA MET A 483 -34.33 7.23 -13.81
C MET A 483 -34.38 5.75 -14.19
N ASN A 484 -35.31 5.37 -15.07
CA ASN A 484 -35.33 4.05 -15.67
C ASN A 484 -34.43 4.01 -16.93
N PRO A 485 -33.28 3.30 -16.90
CA PRO A 485 -32.34 3.29 -18.02
C PRO A 485 -32.86 2.57 -19.27
N PHE A 486 -33.95 1.81 -19.16
CA PHE A 486 -34.52 1.04 -20.27
C PHE A 486 -35.65 1.78 -20.99
N THR A 487 -36.42 2.57 -20.24
CA THR A 487 -37.54 3.35 -20.79
C THR A 487 -37.21 4.83 -20.99
N GLY A 488 -36.14 5.33 -20.36
CA GLY A 488 -35.84 6.76 -20.26
C GLY A 488 -36.83 7.51 -19.37
N SER A 489 -37.70 6.81 -18.65
CA SER A 489 -38.70 7.43 -17.79
C SER A 489 -38.05 8.08 -16.56
N PRO A 490 -38.37 9.36 -16.25
CA PRO A 490 -37.98 9.98 -15.00
C PRO A 490 -38.86 9.52 -13.83
N ASP A 491 -39.97 8.80 -14.09
CA ASP A 491 -40.81 8.23 -13.05
C ASP A 491 -40.27 6.86 -12.62
N PHE A 492 -39.59 6.83 -11.48
CA PHE A 492 -38.89 5.65 -10.96
C PHE A 492 -39.71 4.80 -9.98
N TRP A 493 -40.98 5.18 -9.76
CA TRP A 493 -41.88 4.59 -8.76
C TRP A 493 -43.04 3.84 -9.38
N VAL A 494 -43.30 4.01 -10.67
CA VAL A 494 -44.52 3.57 -11.34
C VAL A 494 -44.16 2.40 -12.25
N TYR A 495 -44.94 1.32 -12.18
CA TYR A 495 -44.80 0.22 -13.13
C TYR A 495 -45.19 0.67 -14.54
N GLY A 496 -44.38 0.27 -15.52
CA GLY A 496 -44.71 0.49 -16.92
C GLY A 496 -45.85 -0.42 -17.39
N SER A 497 -46.30 -0.20 -18.62
CA SER A 497 -47.18 -1.14 -19.30
C SER A 497 -46.42 -2.41 -19.69
N ALA A 498 -47.12 -3.53 -19.87
CA ALA A 498 -46.54 -4.75 -20.43
C ALA A 498 -45.67 -4.46 -21.67
N GLY A 499 -44.47 -5.04 -21.70
CA GLY A 499 -43.44 -4.83 -22.72
C GLY A 499 -42.63 -3.55 -22.57
N SER A 500 -42.79 -2.79 -21.48
CA SER A 500 -41.98 -1.58 -21.23
C SER A 500 -40.54 -1.90 -20.87
N LEU A 501 -40.27 -3.04 -20.23
CA LEU A 501 -38.91 -3.49 -19.94
C LEU A 501 -38.45 -4.49 -21.01
N PRO A 502 -37.13 -4.60 -21.26
CA PRO A 502 -36.60 -5.59 -22.19
C PRO A 502 -36.81 -7.01 -21.64
N ALA A 503 -37.31 -7.92 -22.47
CA ALA A 503 -37.44 -9.32 -22.06
C ALA A 503 -36.09 -10.02 -21.82
N SER A 504 -35.04 -9.52 -22.46
CA SER A 504 -33.66 -9.94 -22.22
C SER A 504 -32.68 -8.78 -22.41
N ILE A 505 -31.56 -8.84 -21.70
CA ILE A 505 -30.44 -7.92 -21.79
C ILE A 505 -29.20 -8.78 -22.04
N ASN A 506 -28.41 -8.43 -23.06
CA ASN A 506 -27.27 -9.23 -23.52
C ASN A 506 -27.58 -10.72 -23.79
N GLY A 507 -28.81 -11.03 -24.21
CA GLY A 507 -29.27 -12.40 -24.44
C GLY A 507 -29.60 -13.20 -23.17
N LEU A 508 -29.52 -12.59 -21.98
CA LEU A 508 -29.93 -13.19 -20.70
C LEU A 508 -31.29 -12.64 -20.25
N PRO A 509 -32.14 -13.45 -19.57
CA PRO A 509 -33.46 -13.02 -19.11
C PRO A 509 -33.43 -11.74 -18.25
N PHE A 510 -34.46 -10.91 -18.38
CA PHE A 510 -34.70 -9.74 -17.52
C PHE A 510 -36.19 -9.61 -17.16
N ASP A 511 -37.04 -9.01 -17.99
CA ASP A 511 -38.52 -9.05 -17.86
C ASP A 511 -39.10 -10.16 -18.76
N ALA A 512 -38.81 -11.42 -18.41
CA ALA A 512 -38.99 -12.56 -19.31
C ALA A 512 -40.45 -12.84 -19.66
N ASP A 513 -41.39 -12.51 -18.77
CA ASP A 513 -42.82 -12.63 -19.06
C ASP A 513 -43.42 -11.38 -19.73
N GLY A 514 -42.68 -10.27 -19.74
CA GLY A 514 -43.00 -9.05 -20.44
C GLY A 514 -44.13 -8.27 -19.79
N ASP A 515 -44.40 -8.47 -18.50
CA ASP A 515 -45.46 -7.78 -17.78
C ASP A 515 -45.08 -6.34 -17.38
N GLY A 516 -43.82 -5.95 -17.59
CA GLY A 516 -43.27 -4.63 -17.26
C GLY A 516 -42.81 -4.52 -15.81
N ARG A 517 -42.63 -5.64 -15.10
CA ARG A 517 -42.29 -5.72 -13.68
C ARG A 517 -41.27 -6.83 -13.45
N LEU A 518 -40.22 -6.54 -12.71
CA LEU A 518 -39.23 -7.54 -12.29
C LEU A 518 -39.75 -8.29 -11.06
N GLY A 519 -39.85 -9.62 -11.16
CA GLY A 519 -40.38 -10.49 -10.12
C GLY A 519 -39.54 -11.72 -9.78
N ASP A 520 -40.16 -12.68 -9.09
CA ASP A 520 -39.48 -13.83 -8.51
C ASP A 520 -38.87 -14.78 -9.55
N SER A 521 -39.46 -14.84 -10.74
CA SER A 521 -39.02 -15.69 -11.86
C SER A 521 -37.97 -15.05 -12.77
N GLU A 522 -37.44 -13.89 -12.37
CA GLU A 522 -36.68 -13.00 -13.24
C GLU A 522 -35.33 -12.57 -12.64
N PRO A 523 -34.43 -13.52 -12.36
CA PRO A 523 -33.10 -13.20 -11.88
C PRO A 523 -32.23 -12.61 -12.98
N PHE A 524 -31.45 -11.60 -12.63
CA PHE A 524 -30.48 -10.95 -13.49
C PHE A 524 -29.16 -10.70 -12.76
N ASP A 525 -28.07 -10.61 -13.52
CA ASP A 525 -26.77 -10.25 -12.96
C ASP A 525 -26.69 -8.73 -12.80
N PHE A 526 -26.40 -8.27 -11.60
CA PHE A 526 -26.30 -6.87 -11.23
C PHE A 526 -24.90 -6.54 -10.76
N GLN A 527 -24.24 -5.63 -11.49
CA GLN A 527 -22.82 -5.34 -11.29
C GLN A 527 -22.56 -3.84 -11.19
N ALA A 528 -21.69 -3.48 -10.24
CA ALA A 528 -21.15 -2.14 -10.06
C ALA A 528 -19.63 -2.17 -10.23
N ILE A 529 -19.11 -1.32 -11.10
CA ILE A 529 -17.67 -1.07 -11.29
C ILE A 529 -17.39 0.28 -10.67
N LEU A 530 -16.84 0.29 -9.45
CA LEU A 530 -16.47 1.52 -8.74
C LEU A 530 -14.95 1.68 -8.79
N SER A 531 -14.49 2.75 -9.43
CA SER A 531 -13.07 3.05 -9.62
C SER A 531 -12.82 4.50 -9.23
N GLY A 532 -12.21 4.73 -8.06
CA GLY A 532 -11.95 6.10 -7.57
C GLY A 532 -13.23 6.93 -7.52
N SER A 533 -13.32 8.02 -8.29
CA SER A 533 -14.51 8.89 -8.28
C SER A 533 -15.61 8.47 -9.28
N ARG A 534 -15.51 7.26 -9.87
CA ARG A 534 -16.32 6.86 -11.03
C ARG A 534 -17.06 5.55 -10.80
N LEU A 535 -18.31 5.50 -11.25
CA LEU A 535 -19.17 4.32 -11.20
C LEU A 535 -19.65 3.96 -12.62
N GLN A 536 -19.65 2.68 -12.94
CA GLN A 536 -20.40 2.11 -14.06
C GLN A 536 -21.26 0.96 -13.55
N VAL A 537 -22.51 0.89 -14.00
CA VAL A 537 -23.48 -0.14 -13.62
C VAL A 537 -23.80 -0.98 -14.82
N LEU A 538 -23.76 -2.30 -14.63
CA LEU A 538 -24.07 -3.28 -15.66
C LEU A 538 -25.21 -4.18 -15.20
N VAL A 539 -26.08 -4.52 -16.15
CA VAL A 539 -27.11 -5.55 -16.01
C VAL A 539 -26.83 -6.61 -17.06
N ASN A 540 -26.71 -7.88 -16.64
CA ASN A 540 -26.37 -9.00 -17.52
C ASN A 540 -25.11 -8.73 -18.39
N GLY A 541 -24.14 -8.01 -17.81
CA GLY A 541 -22.89 -7.63 -18.48
C GLY A 541 -23.00 -6.50 -19.51
N GLN A 542 -24.18 -5.89 -19.71
CA GLN A 542 -24.33 -4.67 -20.50
C GLN A 542 -24.33 -3.43 -19.62
N PRO A 543 -23.53 -2.39 -19.93
CA PRO A 543 -23.62 -1.09 -19.27
C PRO A 543 -25.01 -0.45 -19.44
N VAL A 544 -25.61 -0.05 -18.33
CA VAL A 544 -26.94 0.61 -18.31
C VAL A 544 -26.89 2.00 -17.68
N MET A 545 -25.82 2.31 -16.93
CA MET A 545 -25.62 3.62 -16.33
C MET A 545 -24.14 3.87 -16.04
N ALA A 546 -23.70 5.12 -16.15
CA ALA A 546 -22.45 5.55 -15.54
C ALA A 546 -22.56 6.95 -14.91
N ALA A 547 -21.75 7.18 -13.88
CA ALA A 547 -21.71 8.45 -13.15
C ALA A 547 -20.29 8.76 -12.65
N ASN A 548 -19.97 10.04 -12.60
CA ASN A 548 -18.69 10.57 -12.13
C ASN A 548 -18.88 11.49 -10.92
N GLY A 549 -17.78 11.80 -10.23
CA GLY A 549 -17.75 12.83 -9.18
C GLY A 549 -18.16 12.34 -7.80
N PHE A 550 -18.03 11.04 -7.53
CA PHE A 550 -18.11 10.51 -6.15
C PHE A 550 -16.86 10.95 -5.38
N ALA A 551 -17.02 11.35 -4.13
CA ALA A 551 -15.91 11.66 -3.24
C ALA A 551 -14.99 10.43 -3.13
N PRO A 552 -13.67 10.64 -3.13
CA PRO A 552 -12.74 9.56 -2.88
C PRO A 552 -13.03 8.99 -1.49
N GLY A 553 -13.22 7.67 -1.40
CA GLY A 553 -13.31 7.01 -0.10
C GLY A 553 -11.99 7.23 0.65
N ASP A 554 -12.05 7.59 1.92
CA ASP A 554 -10.87 7.65 2.77
C ASP A 554 -10.22 6.25 2.77
N PRO A 555 -8.93 6.10 2.42
CA PRO A 555 -8.26 4.80 2.45
C PRO A 555 -8.22 4.15 3.84
N VAL A 556 -8.56 4.89 4.91
CA VAL A 556 -8.33 4.46 6.31
C VAL A 556 -9.61 4.08 7.06
N ALA A 557 -10.80 4.43 6.58
CA ALA A 557 -12.06 4.01 7.21
C ALA A 557 -12.61 2.74 6.53
N ASP A 558 -13.19 1.83 7.32
CA ASP A 558 -13.76 0.56 6.88
C ASP A 558 -14.73 0.74 5.69
N ASN A 559 -14.26 0.58 4.44
CA ASN A 559 -15.07 0.76 3.24
C ASN A 559 -15.87 -0.50 2.92
N CYS A 560 -16.86 -0.83 3.74
CA CYS A 560 -17.56 -2.11 3.67
C CYS A 560 -18.55 -2.18 2.50
N PRO A 561 -18.47 -3.23 1.66
CA PRO A 561 -19.43 -3.46 0.60
C PRO A 561 -20.52 -4.45 1.03
N GLY A 562 -21.65 -4.44 0.34
CA GLY A 562 -22.74 -5.38 0.59
C GLY A 562 -24.03 -4.99 -0.10
N PHE A 563 -25.15 -5.22 0.57
CA PHE A 563 -26.49 -5.03 0.04
C PHE A 563 -27.29 -4.03 0.84
N PHE A 564 -28.15 -3.30 0.14
CA PHE A 564 -29.04 -2.32 0.74
C PHE A 564 -30.43 -2.41 0.15
N LYS A 565 -31.43 -2.45 1.02
CA LYS A 565 -32.83 -2.24 0.71
C LYS A 565 -33.27 -0.96 1.39
N ASN A 566 -33.85 -0.05 0.62
CA ASN A 566 -34.34 1.22 1.13
C ASN A 566 -35.84 1.39 0.87
N ARG A 567 -36.51 2.06 1.80
CA ARG A 567 -37.86 2.57 1.59
C ARG A 567 -37.76 3.82 0.75
N LEU A 568 -38.44 3.82 -0.38
CA LEU A 568 -38.47 4.99 -1.24
C LEU A 568 -39.75 5.81 -0.97
N ASP A 569 -40.92 5.17 -0.79
CA ASP A 569 -42.21 5.85 -0.60
C ASP A 569 -42.93 5.41 0.69
N SER A 570 -43.76 6.30 1.22
CA SER A 570 -44.62 6.09 2.40
C SER A 570 -46.07 5.71 2.05
N GLY A 571 -46.45 5.72 0.77
CA GLY A 571 -47.82 5.46 0.28
C GLY A 571 -48.26 3.98 0.22
N ALA A 572 -49.46 3.78 -0.35
CA ALA A 572 -50.04 2.47 -0.68
C ALA A 572 -49.41 1.92 -1.96
N ALA A 573 -48.18 1.44 -1.83
CA ALA A 573 -47.36 0.86 -2.90
C ALA A 573 -47.04 -0.61 -2.59
N GLU A 574 -46.67 -1.37 -3.63
CA GLU A 574 -46.31 -2.78 -3.52
C GLU A 574 -44.95 -2.94 -2.82
N THR A 575 -44.86 -3.84 -1.83
CA THR A 575 -43.64 -4.08 -1.04
C THR A 575 -42.87 -5.27 -1.59
N HIS A 576 -41.55 -5.13 -1.63
CA HIS A 576 -40.64 -6.15 -2.16
C HIS A 576 -39.45 -6.35 -1.25
N ASP A 577 -39.03 -7.60 -1.13
CA ASP A 577 -37.68 -7.97 -0.72
C ASP A 577 -36.82 -8.18 -1.98
N ALA A 578 -35.52 -8.32 -1.78
CA ALA A 578 -34.63 -8.78 -2.83
C ALA A 578 -33.91 -10.05 -2.38
N LEU A 579 -33.69 -10.95 -3.33
CA LEU A 579 -32.85 -12.12 -3.13
C LEU A 579 -31.58 -11.96 -3.95
N PHE A 580 -30.45 -12.34 -3.32
CA PHE A 580 -29.12 -12.24 -3.88
C PHE A 580 -28.42 -13.59 -3.84
N ASP A 581 -27.66 -13.88 -4.89
CA ASP A 581 -26.83 -15.07 -5.02
C ASP A 581 -25.52 -14.71 -5.74
N ASN A 582 -24.49 -15.56 -5.63
CA ASN A 582 -23.21 -15.45 -6.31
C ASN A 582 -22.56 -14.06 -6.13
N TYR A 583 -22.57 -13.56 -4.89
CA TYR A 583 -21.94 -12.29 -4.59
C TYR A 583 -20.43 -12.41 -4.66
N SER A 584 -19.80 -11.47 -5.36
CA SER A 584 -18.35 -11.39 -5.41
C SER A 584 -17.85 -9.95 -5.47
N VAL A 585 -16.69 -9.74 -4.85
CA VAL A 585 -15.92 -8.51 -4.99
C VAL A 585 -14.55 -8.86 -5.54
N THR A 586 -14.21 -8.30 -6.70
CA THR A 586 -12.90 -8.48 -7.32
C THR A 586 -12.17 -7.15 -7.38
N ASN A 587 -10.85 -7.20 -7.13
CA ASN A 587 -10.03 -6.02 -7.20
C ASN A 587 -9.92 -5.54 -8.64
N LEU A 588 -10.08 -4.24 -8.84
CA LEU A 588 -9.88 -3.63 -10.14
C LEU A 588 -8.68 -2.69 -10.08
N PRO A 589 -7.76 -2.75 -11.05
CA PRO A 589 -6.95 -1.58 -11.34
C PRO A 589 -7.87 -0.40 -11.64
N TYR A 590 -7.37 0.81 -11.47
CA TYR A 590 -8.12 1.99 -11.88
C TYR A 590 -8.40 1.90 -13.41
N VAL A 591 -9.67 1.81 -13.82
CA VAL A 591 -10.07 1.62 -15.23
C VAL A 591 -11.08 2.68 -15.65
N ILE A 592 -10.78 3.33 -16.78
CA ILE A 592 -11.71 4.19 -17.50
C ILE A 592 -11.89 3.57 -18.87
N ARG A 593 -13.14 3.35 -19.32
CA ARG A 593 -13.38 2.71 -20.61
C ARG A 593 -14.59 3.23 -21.37
N HIS A 594 -14.53 3.05 -22.67
CA HIS A 594 -15.64 3.07 -23.62
C HIS A 594 -15.65 1.75 -24.41
N ILE A 595 -16.82 1.14 -24.60
CA ILE A 595 -17.01 -0.16 -25.24
C ILE A 595 -18.08 -0.07 -26.34
N GLY A 596 -17.71 -0.54 -27.52
CA GLY A 596 -18.64 -0.82 -28.62
C GLY A 596 -19.56 0.35 -28.97
N LYS A 597 -20.85 0.07 -29.08
CA LYS A 597 -21.86 1.03 -29.54
C LYS A 597 -22.52 1.86 -28.42
N PHE A 598 -22.05 1.73 -27.19
CA PHE A 598 -22.63 2.41 -26.04
C PHE A 598 -22.31 3.91 -26.10
N ASP A 599 -23.29 4.77 -25.81
CA ASP A 599 -23.07 6.22 -25.82
C ASP A 599 -22.08 6.60 -24.72
N PRO A 600 -20.88 7.08 -25.09
CA PRO A 600 -19.86 7.38 -24.11
C PRO A 600 -20.21 8.62 -23.27
N ASN A 601 -21.17 9.45 -23.71
CA ASN A 601 -21.46 10.74 -23.10
C ASN A 601 -22.31 10.64 -21.83
N VAL A 602 -21.75 11.05 -20.70
CA VAL A 602 -22.42 11.16 -19.39
C VAL A 602 -23.57 12.17 -19.39
N SER A 603 -23.59 13.11 -20.34
CA SER A 603 -24.68 14.08 -20.50
C SER A 603 -25.79 13.62 -21.48
N ALA A 604 -25.71 12.40 -22.00
CA ALA A 604 -26.78 11.84 -22.82
C ALA A 604 -28.05 11.59 -22.00
N ALA A 605 -29.17 11.39 -22.67
CA ALA A 605 -30.44 11.04 -22.02
C ALA A 605 -30.39 9.68 -21.31
N LEU A 606 -29.53 8.76 -21.78
CA LEU A 606 -29.27 7.44 -21.22
C LEU A 606 -27.76 7.18 -21.17
N PRO A 607 -27.03 7.82 -20.24
CA PRO A 607 -25.57 7.73 -20.20
C PRO A 607 -25.14 6.37 -19.69
N VAL A 608 -24.33 5.66 -20.47
CA VAL A 608 -23.90 4.29 -20.14
C VAL A 608 -22.41 4.22 -19.80
N GLU A 609 -21.67 5.32 -19.98
CA GLU A 609 -20.23 5.43 -19.71
C GLU A 609 -19.79 6.84 -19.26
N ASN A 610 -18.51 6.98 -18.90
CA ASN A 610 -17.98 8.08 -18.09
C ASN A 610 -17.23 9.17 -18.88
N TRP A 611 -17.65 9.48 -20.11
CA TRP A 611 -17.04 10.51 -20.95
C TRP A 611 -17.93 11.73 -21.13
N THR A 612 -17.37 12.84 -21.61
CA THR A 612 -18.09 14.06 -21.94
C THR A 612 -17.73 14.46 -23.36
N VAL A 613 -18.75 14.65 -24.20
CA VAL A 613 -18.55 15.16 -25.55
C VAL A 613 -18.18 16.64 -25.52
N ALA A 614 -17.22 17.04 -26.34
CA ALA A 614 -16.77 18.42 -26.51
C ALA A 614 -16.52 18.74 -27.98
N GLY A 615 -16.42 20.04 -28.29
CA GLY A 615 -16.34 20.55 -29.66
C GLY A 615 -17.72 20.81 -30.28
N ASP A 616 -17.76 20.78 -31.61
CA ASP A 616 -18.93 21.06 -32.45
C ASP A 616 -19.72 19.77 -32.74
N ALA A 617 -20.07 19.01 -31.69
CA ALA A 617 -20.72 17.70 -31.82
C ALA A 617 -22.07 17.71 -32.55
N GLY A 618 -22.73 18.88 -32.67
CA GLY A 618 -23.93 19.04 -33.51
C GLY A 618 -23.65 19.13 -35.01
N ALA A 619 -22.40 19.35 -35.41
CA ALA A 619 -21.93 19.44 -36.79
C ALA A 619 -21.16 18.18 -37.24
N VAL A 620 -20.72 17.34 -36.31
CA VAL A 620 -19.99 16.08 -36.57
C VAL A 620 -20.92 14.88 -36.40
N ALA A 621 -20.82 13.90 -37.30
CA ALA A 621 -21.64 12.71 -37.21
C ALA A 621 -21.07 11.74 -36.15
N VAL A 622 -21.69 11.70 -34.97
CA VAL A 622 -21.36 10.75 -33.90
C VAL A 622 -22.49 9.75 -33.67
N GLY A 623 -22.19 8.56 -33.18
CA GLY A 623 -23.23 7.60 -32.78
C GLY A 623 -22.82 6.13 -32.81
N PRO A 624 -23.75 5.22 -32.53
CA PRO A 624 -23.51 3.79 -32.64
C PRO A 624 -23.38 3.36 -34.11
N VAL A 625 -22.52 2.37 -34.36
CA VAL A 625 -22.40 1.68 -35.64
C VAL A 625 -22.14 0.18 -35.42
N THR A 626 -22.70 -0.65 -36.30
CA THR A 626 -22.36 -2.07 -36.41
C THR A 626 -21.94 -2.32 -37.85
N GLU A 627 -20.74 -2.84 -38.07
CA GLU A 627 -20.21 -3.03 -39.42
C GLU A 627 -19.39 -4.31 -39.54
N THR A 628 -19.33 -4.88 -40.74
CA THR A 628 -18.49 -6.04 -41.05
C THR A 628 -17.29 -5.61 -41.88
N VAL A 629 -16.09 -5.64 -41.30
CA VAL A 629 -14.85 -5.15 -41.91
C VAL A 629 -13.73 -6.15 -41.62
N GLY A 630 -12.88 -6.45 -42.61
CA GLY A 630 -11.78 -7.41 -42.42
C GLY A 630 -12.21 -8.85 -42.10
N GLY A 631 -13.48 -9.19 -42.33
CA GLY A 631 -14.05 -10.50 -41.99
C GLY A 631 -14.66 -10.60 -40.58
N GLU A 632 -14.72 -9.51 -39.82
CA GLU A 632 -15.30 -9.45 -38.48
C GLU A 632 -16.47 -8.47 -38.43
N THR A 633 -17.55 -8.81 -37.70
CA THR A 633 -18.63 -7.88 -37.36
C THR A 633 -18.35 -7.23 -36.01
N VAL A 634 -18.25 -5.90 -35.98
CA VAL A 634 -17.85 -5.12 -34.81
C VAL A 634 -18.93 -4.08 -34.50
N ASP A 635 -19.35 -4.03 -33.22
CA ASP A 635 -20.10 -2.90 -32.66
C ASP A 635 -19.08 -1.83 -32.23
N ALA A 636 -19.30 -0.57 -32.61
CA ALA A 636 -18.41 0.55 -32.34
C ALA A 636 -19.17 1.87 -32.20
N TRP A 637 -18.48 2.89 -31.69
CA TRP A 637 -18.92 4.27 -31.68
C TRP A 637 -18.19 5.06 -32.75
N LYS A 638 -18.95 5.62 -33.69
CA LYS A 638 -18.39 6.44 -34.77
C LYS A 638 -18.22 7.89 -34.34
N VAL A 639 -17.15 8.48 -34.84
CA VAL A 639 -16.89 9.92 -34.82
C VAL A 639 -16.40 10.27 -36.22
N ASP A 640 -17.30 10.77 -37.06
CA ASP A 640 -17.04 11.04 -38.48
C ASP A 640 -17.10 12.55 -38.77
N ASP A 641 -15.96 13.23 -38.59
CA ASP A 641 -15.80 14.61 -39.07
C ASP A 641 -15.20 14.65 -40.48
N ALA A 642 -16.08 14.77 -41.48
CA ALA A 642 -15.69 14.92 -42.88
C ALA A 642 -15.52 16.39 -43.32
N SER A 643 -15.65 17.36 -42.41
CA SER A 643 -15.85 18.76 -42.77
C SER A 643 -14.57 19.60 -42.83
N ALA A 644 -13.49 19.16 -42.16
CA ALA A 644 -12.26 19.93 -41.95
C ALA A 644 -12.50 21.39 -41.48
N THR A 645 -13.63 21.62 -40.79
CA THR A 645 -14.05 22.92 -40.24
C THR A 645 -14.75 22.80 -38.88
N ALA A 646 -14.93 21.58 -38.38
CA ALA A 646 -15.54 21.23 -37.11
C ALA A 646 -14.66 20.20 -36.41
N PHE A 647 -14.98 19.84 -35.17
CA PHE A 647 -14.32 18.73 -34.47
C PHE A 647 -15.26 18.22 -33.38
N ALA A 648 -15.15 16.95 -33.03
CA ALA A 648 -15.89 16.40 -31.90
C ALA A 648 -15.08 15.27 -31.26
N TYR A 649 -14.84 15.41 -29.96
CA TYR A 649 -14.11 14.40 -29.19
C TYR A 649 -14.82 14.14 -27.87
N TYR A 650 -14.54 12.96 -27.33
CA TYR A 650 -14.95 12.55 -26.00
C TYR A 650 -13.77 12.68 -25.06
N SER A 651 -14.00 13.33 -23.94
CA SER A 651 -12.97 13.54 -22.93
C SER A 651 -13.47 13.21 -21.54
N THR A 652 -12.55 12.90 -20.65
CA THR A 652 -12.87 12.73 -19.24
C THR A 652 -11.71 13.26 -18.42
N ALA A 653 -12.01 14.17 -17.48
CA ALA A 653 -11.02 14.73 -16.59
C ALA A 653 -10.58 13.67 -15.59
N LEU A 654 -9.29 13.62 -15.28
CA LEU A 654 -8.73 12.79 -14.22
C LEU A 654 -8.93 13.49 -12.88
N SER A 655 -9.34 12.76 -11.85
CA SER A 655 -9.30 13.29 -10.49
C SER A 655 -7.84 13.55 -10.06
N ALA A 656 -7.62 14.32 -9.00
CA ALA A 656 -6.26 14.61 -8.52
C ALA A 656 -5.45 13.34 -8.19
N ALA A 657 -6.10 12.32 -7.64
CA ALA A 657 -5.48 11.03 -7.35
C ALA A 657 -5.11 10.27 -8.64
N GLU A 658 -6.01 10.28 -9.63
CA GLU A 658 -5.79 9.64 -10.93
C GLU A 658 -4.64 10.33 -11.69
N ALA A 659 -4.64 11.66 -11.72
CA ALA A 659 -3.58 12.46 -12.32
C ALA A 659 -2.22 12.20 -11.67
N ALA A 660 -2.17 12.21 -10.32
CA ALA A 660 -0.96 11.83 -9.59
C ALA A 660 -0.48 10.44 -9.99
N TRP A 661 -1.40 9.47 -10.11
CA TRP A 661 -1.10 8.11 -10.52
C TRP A 661 -0.57 7.99 -11.95
N VAL A 662 -1.19 8.68 -12.92
CA VAL A 662 -0.72 8.73 -14.32
C VAL A 662 0.74 9.17 -14.41
N ASN A 663 1.18 10.06 -13.51
CA ASN A 663 2.53 10.58 -13.48
C ASN A 663 3.54 9.61 -12.82
N THR A 664 3.13 8.90 -11.76
CA THR A 664 4.06 8.14 -10.90
C THR A 664 4.04 6.64 -11.13
N ASN A 665 2.99 6.10 -11.75
CA ASN A 665 2.77 4.66 -11.87
C ASN A 665 2.66 4.21 -13.32
N ARG A 666 2.66 2.88 -13.52
CA ARG A 666 2.40 2.32 -14.84
C ARG A 666 0.94 2.36 -15.19
N TRP A 667 0.73 2.52 -16.49
CA TRP A 667 -0.58 2.46 -17.09
C TRP A 667 -0.49 1.97 -18.52
N ARG A 668 -1.64 1.57 -19.05
CA ARG A 668 -1.85 1.19 -20.43
C ARG A 668 -3.09 1.91 -20.96
N MET A 669 -2.98 2.46 -22.16
CA MET A 669 -4.10 2.90 -22.98
C MET A 669 -4.26 1.92 -24.14
N THR A 670 -5.43 1.31 -24.27
CA THR A 670 -5.79 0.36 -25.32
C THR A 670 -6.91 0.95 -26.16
N LEU A 671 -6.70 1.00 -27.47
CA LEU A 671 -7.66 1.49 -28.46
C LEU A 671 -7.92 0.38 -29.46
N ARG A 672 -9.15 -0.12 -29.55
CA ARG A 672 -9.58 -0.94 -30.67
C ARG A 672 -10.40 -0.07 -31.60
N MET A 673 -9.83 0.31 -32.74
CA MET A 673 -10.45 1.30 -33.62
C MET A 673 -10.06 1.10 -35.08
N ARG A 674 -10.79 1.75 -35.98
CA ARG A 674 -10.41 1.92 -37.38
C ARG A 674 -10.59 3.36 -37.85
N VAL A 675 -9.71 3.81 -38.74
CA VAL A 675 -9.82 5.11 -39.41
C VAL A 675 -10.68 4.95 -40.67
N VAL A 676 -11.64 5.82 -40.90
CA VAL A 676 -12.62 5.69 -42.00
C VAL A 676 -12.68 6.92 -42.93
N GLY A 677 -11.77 7.88 -42.75
CA GLY A 677 -11.67 9.09 -43.58
C GLY A 677 -11.22 8.82 -45.02
N SER A 678 -11.09 9.89 -45.81
CA SER A 678 -10.59 9.83 -47.18
C SER A 678 -9.16 9.24 -47.22
N ASN A 679 -8.86 8.43 -48.24
CA ASN A 679 -7.50 7.89 -48.44
C ASN A 679 -6.61 8.95 -49.11
N ASP A 680 -6.09 9.89 -48.33
CA ASP A 680 -5.20 10.97 -48.79
C ASP A 680 -3.88 10.96 -48.00
N ALA A 681 -3.12 12.07 -48.02
CA ALA A 681 -1.85 12.15 -47.31
C ALA A 681 -2.09 12.47 -45.83
N ALA A 682 -2.32 11.45 -45.01
CA ALA A 682 -2.45 11.48 -43.55
C ALA A 682 -3.07 12.76 -42.97
N ASP A 683 -4.40 12.83 -43.00
CA ASP A 683 -5.18 13.74 -42.17
C ASP A 683 -5.07 13.30 -40.70
N TRP A 684 -4.42 14.11 -39.86
CA TRP A 684 -4.13 13.86 -38.45
C TRP A 684 -5.27 14.30 -37.51
N GLY A 685 -6.50 14.39 -38.02
CA GLY A 685 -7.64 14.89 -37.26
C GLY A 685 -8.18 13.91 -36.22
N VAL A 686 -7.89 12.62 -36.35
CA VAL A 686 -8.27 11.60 -35.35
C VAL A 686 -7.23 11.53 -34.24
N CYS A 687 -7.67 11.57 -32.98
CA CYS A 687 -6.77 11.59 -31.83
C CYS A 687 -7.17 10.61 -30.71
N ALA A 688 -6.18 10.26 -29.89
CA ALA A 688 -6.37 9.75 -28.54
C ALA A 688 -5.28 10.30 -27.62
N ILE A 689 -5.66 10.82 -26.44
CA ILE A 689 -4.75 11.54 -25.55
C ILE A 689 -4.77 10.91 -24.16
N VAL A 690 -3.58 10.72 -23.59
CA VAL A 690 -3.38 10.54 -22.15
C VAL A 690 -2.61 11.75 -21.64
N ALA A 691 -3.25 12.60 -20.83
CA ALA A 691 -2.64 13.82 -20.29
C ALA A 691 -2.60 13.78 -18.75
N GLY A 692 -1.44 14.11 -18.21
CA GLY A 692 -1.17 14.36 -16.80
C GLY A 692 -0.31 15.62 -16.67
N SER A 693 0.90 15.48 -16.09
CA SER A 693 1.93 16.53 -16.07
C SER A 693 2.48 16.90 -17.45
N GLY A 694 2.45 15.96 -18.39
CA GLY A 694 2.63 16.16 -19.83
C GLY A 694 1.53 15.46 -20.61
N ASN A 695 1.71 15.22 -21.91
CA ASN A 695 0.79 14.37 -22.67
C ASN A 695 1.49 13.31 -23.55
N TYR A 696 0.74 12.25 -23.82
CA TYR A 696 0.91 11.43 -25.01
C TYR A 696 -0.31 11.62 -25.90
N THR A 697 -0.10 12.17 -27.09
CA THR A 697 -1.11 12.41 -28.10
C THR A 697 -0.86 11.45 -29.26
N LEU A 698 -1.71 10.44 -29.40
CA LEU A 698 -1.77 9.61 -30.59
C LEU A 698 -2.61 10.33 -31.64
N LEU A 699 -2.04 10.51 -32.82
CA LEU A 699 -2.67 11.10 -34.00
C LEU A 699 -2.81 10.01 -35.04
N PHE A 700 -3.98 9.88 -35.63
CA PHE A 700 -4.28 8.86 -36.63
C PHE A 700 -4.75 9.50 -37.92
N GLY A 701 -4.41 8.86 -39.03
CA GLY A 701 -4.85 9.18 -40.37
C GLY A 701 -4.78 7.94 -41.27
N SER A 702 -4.81 8.13 -42.57
CA SER A 702 -4.60 7.07 -43.57
C SER A 702 -3.56 7.51 -44.60
N ASP A 703 -2.91 6.56 -45.27
CA ASP A 703 -2.09 6.86 -46.45
C ASP A 703 -2.93 6.83 -47.73
N ALA A 704 -2.33 7.25 -48.86
CA ALA A 704 -2.98 7.26 -50.16
C ALA A 704 -3.40 5.85 -50.66
N SER A 705 -2.90 4.78 -50.03
CA SER A 705 -3.31 3.40 -50.31
C SER A 705 -4.41 2.90 -49.37
N GLY A 706 -4.85 3.71 -48.40
CA GLY A 706 -5.87 3.39 -47.42
C GLY A 706 -5.38 2.50 -46.27
N ASN A 707 -4.08 2.52 -45.96
CA ASN A 707 -3.57 1.93 -44.74
C ASN A 707 -3.63 2.94 -43.61
N ALA A 708 -3.97 2.49 -42.39
CA ALA A 708 -3.93 3.37 -41.23
C ALA A 708 -2.50 3.86 -40.97
N GLN A 709 -2.38 5.13 -40.59
CA GLN A 709 -1.14 5.72 -40.08
C GLN A 709 -1.34 6.22 -38.67
N VAL A 710 -0.30 6.07 -37.84
CA VAL A 710 -0.28 6.57 -36.47
C VAL A 710 1.01 7.33 -36.21
N SER A 711 0.89 8.46 -35.52
CA SER A 711 2.00 9.22 -34.95
C SER A 711 1.73 9.43 -33.46
N CYS A 712 2.80 9.52 -32.66
CA CYS A 712 2.69 9.92 -31.26
C CYS A 712 3.47 11.23 -31.05
N ASN A 713 2.84 12.20 -30.39
CA ASN A 713 3.43 13.51 -30.06
C ASN A 713 3.96 14.27 -31.29
N GLY A 714 3.33 14.09 -32.46
CA GLY A 714 3.78 14.69 -33.72
C GLY A 714 5.12 14.15 -34.26
N GLY A 715 5.55 12.97 -33.78
CA GLY A 715 6.72 12.27 -34.28
C GLY A 715 6.53 11.66 -35.68
N ALA A 716 7.48 10.83 -36.10
CA ALA A 716 7.41 10.15 -37.40
C ALA A 716 6.16 9.27 -37.50
N ALA A 717 5.43 9.44 -38.61
CA ALA A 717 4.28 8.61 -38.95
C ALA A 717 4.71 7.16 -39.23
N VAL A 718 3.96 6.20 -38.68
CA VAL A 718 4.14 4.77 -38.94
C VAL A 718 2.91 4.23 -39.65
N THR A 719 3.09 3.63 -40.82
CA THR A 719 2.03 2.92 -41.55
C THR A 719 1.77 1.56 -40.93
N VAL A 720 0.51 1.23 -40.68
CA VAL A 720 0.04 -0.08 -40.24
C VAL A 720 -0.41 -0.90 -41.46
N PRO A 721 0.30 -1.98 -41.84
CA PRO A 721 -0.10 -2.81 -42.97
C PRO A 721 -1.41 -3.56 -42.68
N GLY A 722 -2.32 -3.63 -43.66
CA GLY A 722 -3.59 -4.37 -43.52
C GLY A 722 -4.84 -3.62 -43.98
N GLY A 723 -4.68 -2.36 -44.40
CA GLY A 723 -5.78 -1.46 -44.76
C GLY A 723 -6.50 -0.89 -43.53
N SER A 724 -7.47 -0.02 -43.76
CA SER A 724 -8.30 0.61 -42.71
C SER A 724 -9.34 -0.34 -42.05
N VAL A 725 -8.87 -1.47 -41.53
CA VAL A 725 -9.66 -2.41 -40.70
C VAL A 725 -9.52 -2.06 -39.21
N TYR A 726 -10.23 -2.78 -38.33
CA TYR A 726 -10.05 -2.62 -36.88
C TYR A 726 -8.68 -3.14 -36.45
N HIS A 727 -7.91 -2.27 -35.82
CA HIS A 727 -6.62 -2.57 -35.21
C HIS A 727 -6.68 -2.30 -33.70
N THR A 728 -5.84 -2.98 -32.94
CA THR A 728 -5.69 -2.77 -31.50
C THR A 728 -4.39 -2.06 -31.18
N TYR A 729 -4.45 -0.76 -30.94
CA TYR A 729 -3.32 0.06 -30.52
C TYR A 729 -3.18 0.01 -29.00
N THR A 730 -1.95 -0.15 -28.52
CA THR A 730 -1.65 -0.19 -27.10
C THR A 730 -0.46 0.72 -26.77
N LEU A 731 -0.71 1.79 -26.02
CA LEU A 731 0.31 2.66 -25.47
C LEU A 731 0.56 2.31 -24.01
N GLN A 732 1.78 1.88 -23.67
CA GLN A 732 2.15 1.47 -22.32
C GLN A 732 3.23 2.38 -21.76
N TYR A 733 2.97 3.01 -20.61
CA TYR A 733 3.94 3.84 -19.92
C TYR A 733 4.72 3.09 -18.85
N SER A 734 5.99 3.43 -18.72
CA SER A 734 6.90 2.95 -17.68
C SER A 734 7.43 4.13 -16.87
N PRO A 735 7.10 4.25 -15.56
CA PRO A 735 7.60 5.32 -14.71
C PRO A 735 9.11 5.20 -14.48
N VAL A 736 9.64 3.96 -14.45
CA VAL A 736 11.08 3.66 -14.29
C VAL A 736 11.93 4.40 -15.33
N HIS A 737 11.44 4.49 -16.57
CA HIS A 737 12.15 5.16 -17.66
C HIS A 737 11.54 6.53 -17.99
N SER A 738 10.36 6.84 -17.44
CA SER A 738 9.53 7.99 -17.81
C SER A 738 9.30 8.05 -19.34
N ARG A 739 8.97 6.90 -19.95
CA ARG A 739 8.76 6.72 -21.39
C ARG A 739 7.59 5.76 -21.66
N ALA A 740 6.97 5.89 -22.83
CA ALA A 740 5.93 4.98 -23.31
C ALA A 740 6.33 4.21 -24.57
N ASN A 741 5.71 3.05 -24.77
CA ASN A 741 5.86 2.21 -25.96
C ASN A 741 4.49 2.00 -26.61
N LEU A 742 4.40 2.26 -27.92
CA LEU A 742 3.22 2.06 -28.75
C LEU A 742 3.34 0.75 -29.53
N HIS A 743 2.31 -0.08 -29.42
CA HIS A 743 2.15 -1.33 -30.15
C HIS A 743 0.84 -1.30 -30.96
N CYS A 744 0.75 -2.11 -32.01
CA CYS A 744 -0.47 -2.36 -32.77
C CYS A 744 -0.58 -3.87 -33.02
N ASP A 745 -1.73 -4.44 -32.68
CA ASP A 745 -2.01 -5.88 -32.79
C ASP A 745 -0.94 -6.78 -32.13
N GLY A 746 -0.35 -6.27 -31.04
CA GLY A 746 0.72 -6.92 -30.30
C GLY A 746 2.14 -6.59 -30.78
N GLU A 747 2.30 -6.05 -31.99
CA GLU A 747 3.60 -5.73 -32.58
C GLU A 747 4.05 -4.29 -32.24
N PRO A 748 5.35 -4.05 -31.97
CA PRO A 748 5.83 -2.72 -31.63
C PRO A 748 5.84 -1.78 -32.84
N LEU A 749 5.26 -0.59 -32.69
CA LEU A 749 5.28 0.48 -33.72
C LEU A 749 6.27 1.59 -33.40
N ALA A 750 6.29 2.05 -32.14
CA ALA A 750 7.20 3.11 -31.70
C ALA A 750 7.57 2.90 -30.22
N LEU A 751 8.85 3.05 -29.89
CA LEU A 751 9.38 2.75 -28.56
C LEU A 751 10.04 3.97 -27.93
N SER A 752 10.12 3.97 -26.60
CA SER A 752 10.81 4.99 -25.82
C SER A 752 10.33 6.43 -26.08
N ILE A 753 9.02 6.60 -26.26
CA ILE A 753 8.39 7.89 -26.53
C ILE A 753 8.42 8.72 -25.24
N PRO A 754 8.94 9.97 -25.25
CA PRO A 754 8.89 10.87 -24.10
C PRO A 754 7.53 11.56 -23.98
N TRP A 755 7.24 12.06 -22.79
CA TRP A 755 6.19 13.05 -22.59
C TRP A 755 6.38 14.25 -23.51
N ALA A 756 5.29 14.72 -24.13
CA ALA A 756 5.26 16.03 -24.78
C ALA A 756 4.88 17.12 -23.77
N GLU A 757 5.24 18.36 -24.10
CA GLU A 757 4.79 19.55 -23.39
C GLU A 757 3.26 19.75 -23.57
N GLY A 758 2.61 20.29 -22.54
CA GLY A 758 1.16 20.52 -22.53
C GLY A 758 0.40 19.43 -21.75
N GLY A 759 0.31 19.58 -20.43
CA GLY A 759 -0.52 18.73 -19.56
C GLY A 759 -2.01 19.03 -19.65
N GLY A 760 -2.80 18.45 -18.75
CA GLY A 760 -4.23 18.75 -18.67
C GLY A 760 -5.11 17.71 -17.97
N ASP A 761 -4.51 16.79 -17.22
CA ASP A 761 -5.17 15.80 -16.36
C ASP A 761 -6.47 15.24 -16.96
N ARG A 762 -6.37 14.61 -18.15
CA ARG A 762 -7.52 14.13 -18.92
C ARG A 762 -7.18 12.99 -19.86
N LEU A 763 -8.19 12.22 -20.22
CA LEU A 763 -8.16 11.31 -21.36
C LEU A 763 -9.05 11.85 -22.48
N VAL A 764 -8.68 11.60 -23.73
CA VAL A 764 -9.44 12.02 -24.92
C VAL A 764 -9.44 10.94 -25.99
N PHE A 765 -10.53 10.81 -26.75
CA PHE A 765 -10.57 10.14 -28.05
C PHE A 765 -11.58 10.82 -28.99
N GLY A 766 -11.38 10.74 -30.31
CA GLY A 766 -12.30 11.28 -31.32
C GLY A 766 -11.60 12.20 -32.33
N ALA A 767 -12.35 13.10 -32.95
CA ALA A 767 -11.83 14.12 -33.86
C ALA A 767 -11.34 15.34 -33.07
N GLY A 768 -10.03 15.55 -33.03
CA GLY A 768 -9.35 16.53 -32.19
C GLY A 768 -8.83 17.78 -32.91
N ASP A 769 -9.01 17.88 -34.23
CA ASP A 769 -8.57 19.00 -35.04
C ASP A 769 -9.74 19.57 -35.84
N SER A 770 -9.80 20.89 -35.95
CA SER A 770 -10.83 21.64 -36.69
C SER A 770 -10.43 21.96 -38.13
N ALA A 771 -9.17 21.73 -38.51
CA ALA A 771 -8.61 22.10 -39.81
C ALA A 771 -8.32 20.88 -40.71
N GLN A 772 -8.55 19.67 -40.21
CA GLN A 772 -8.30 18.39 -40.89
C GLN A 772 -9.52 17.48 -40.73
N THR A 773 -9.71 16.51 -41.63
CA THR A 773 -10.78 15.53 -41.41
C THR A 773 -10.40 14.54 -40.30
N GLY A 774 -11.39 14.08 -39.55
CA GLY A 774 -11.21 13.20 -38.41
C GLY A 774 -12.33 12.17 -38.35
N CYS A 775 -12.20 11.09 -39.13
CA CYS A 775 -13.21 10.04 -39.15
C CYS A 775 -12.66 8.70 -38.63
N ALA A 776 -13.20 8.22 -37.51
CA ALA A 776 -12.84 6.93 -36.93
C ALA A 776 -13.98 6.28 -36.15
N HIS A 777 -13.95 4.96 -36.10
CA HIS A 777 -14.87 4.15 -35.31
C HIS A 777 -14.12 3.42 -34.19
N TYR A 778 -14.62 3.52 -32.96
CA TYR A 778 -13.99 3.02 -31.75
C TYR A 778 -14.81 1.86 -31.18
N ALA A 779 -14.24 0.65 -31.17
CA ALA A 779 -14.82 -0.52 -30.53
C ALA A 779 -14.40 -0.66 -29.06
N LEU A 780 -13.24 -0.09 -28.69
CA LEU A 780 -12.75 -0.03 -27.32
C LEU A 780 -11.85 1.19 -27.16
N VAL A 781 -12.05 1.93 -26.08
CA VAL A 781 -11.08 2.89 -25.54
C VAL A 781 -10.93 2.56 -24.07
N GLN A 782 -9.79 2.08 -23.64
CA GLN A 782 -9.58 1.66 -22.24
C GLN A 782 -8.27 2.21 -21.71
N PHE A 783 -8.35 2.96 -20.64
CA PHE A 783 -7.20 3.34 -19.83
C PHE A 783 -7.23 2.51 -18.55
N GLU A 784 -6.12 1.83 -18.27
CA GLU A 784 -5.96 1.01 -17.08
C GLU A 784 -4.63 1.28 -16.38
N CYS A 785 -4.68 1.38 -15.07
CA CYS A 785 -3.49 1.42 -14.24
C CYS A 785 -2.93 0.00 -14.10
N LEU A 786 -1.65 -0.19 -14.44
CA LEU A 786 -1.03 -1.51 -14.36
C LEU A 786 -0.30 -1.69 -13.03
N PRO A 787 -0.27 -2.91 -12.46
CA PRO A 787 0.65 -3.23 -11.38
C PRO A 787 2.10 -2.91 -11.77
N GLN A 788 2.90 -2.44 -10.81
CA GLN A 788 4.31 -2.17 -11.06
C GLN A 788 5.07 -3.48 -11.42
N PRO A 789 5.87 -3.51 -12.48
CA PRO A 789 6.79 -4.57 -12.81
C PRO A 789 8.00 -4.33 -11.95
N VAL A 790 8.52 -5.43 -11.43
CA VAL A 790 9.79 -5.44 -10.71
C VAL A 790 10.87 -4.79 -11.60
N PRO A 791 11.52 -3.69 -11.17
CA PRO A 791 12.69 -3.18 -11.85
C PRO A 791 13.82 -4.21 -11.69
N GLY A 792 14.25 -4.87 -12.77
CA GLY A 792 15.34 -5.85 -12.64
C GLY A 792 15.77 -6.66 -13.87
N THR A 793 15.00 -6.72 -14.95
CA THR A 793 15.42 -7.46 -16.16
C THR A 793 16.19 -6.59 -17.14
N LEU A 794 17.35 -6.07 -16.71
CA LEU A 794 18.41 -5.72 -17.65
C LEU A 794 19.19 -6.99 -17.97
N LEU A 795 18.82 -7.63 -19.08
CA LEU A 795 19.67 -8.59 -19.76
C LEU A 795 20.94 -7.83 -20.20
N LYS A 796 22.00 -7.89 -19.40
CA LYS A 796 23.35 -7.57 -19.88
C LYS A 796 23.71 -8.65 -20.92
N VAL A 797 23.42 -8.36 -22.19
CA VAL A 797 24.16 -8.99 -23.28
C VAL A 797 25.57 -8.42 -23.23
N ARG A 798 26.54 -9.35 -23.24
CA ARG A 798 27.98 -9.22 -22.95
C ARG A 798 28.64 -7.88 -23.28
#